data_AF-A0A7K3QUX1-F1
#
_entry.id   AF-A0A7K3QUX1-F1
#
_cell.length_a   1.000
_cell.length_b   1.000
_cell.length_c   1.000
_cell.angle_alpha   90.00
_cell.angle_beta   90.00
_cell.angle_gamma   90.00
#
_symmetry.space_group_name_H-M   'P 1'
#
loop_
_entity.id
_entity.type
_entity.pdbx_description
1 polymer ?
#
loop_
_entity_poly.entity_id
_entity_poly.type
_entity_poly.pdbx_seq_one_letter_code
_entity_poly.pdbx_strand_id
1 'polypeptide(L)'
;MSPDTVTAAPPAAWPAVLVPADRPRRAGAEPRATGVVRGALAGDGAAGDLLLAGFAALLHRLTGQDRISIATPEGVTGYAVAEDSTTAGLVTGRTPVTPAADAGTPPVAAVLGAAPQAAPPYELHLALDFRGDEWAAELRYDERLFTDATARRVLSHLRTLTAHAVQDPRSPVSRLALLTPEETHRVLTEWNATSADLPHGSCLHTAFEERAAAAPGAPAVVHEARTWTYGEVNAAANRLAHRLREAGVGPDVRVGLCLERSATLLAAVLGILKAGGAYVPLDPDYPGQRLTTMLEGTSCAVVVTDRLRATVLPAPAPGTQRLVVLADGLLDGTAPDLCGRPETDPGPTAGPDDLCYVIHTSGSTGLPKPIALRHRGVVNNLADLNSRYSVGPSDRVLALSSPSFDMSVYEFLGITAAGGTVVVPEADRAKDVAYWAQLFESHDVTVWNSAPALLELVTEHLEHTGSAALARLRLVMLGGDWVPVSLPDRVRALAPGVRFIVLGGATEASIHSTLYEVVETDPAWTSIPYGRPMANQRAYVLDDAGQPVPPGVAGELHLAGTGLARGYLDRPELTAERFLEWSYGEVSDRLYRTGDLARWRPDGVLELLGRKDFQVKLHGLRVELGEIEAVLRAHPAVREAVVTAREDAARGRHLVGHAVAHPGPAPRPDELRAHLAKALPAYMVPASVLVLDELPLNVNGKLDRKALGALAVTPDEPGSGPAAEAPAGAWEEYIATVWQDILGTASVGRDDDFFALGGDSMSALRCLTRIGNGLRWPDLFRHPTVRGLAAHLTAAGCTPPSA
;
A
#
# COMPACT_ATOMS: atom_id res chain seq x y z
N MET A 1 35.35 -23.44 39.73
CA MET A 1 36.07 -24.13 38.63
C MET A 1 35.09 -25.07 37.97
N SER A 2 35.11 -25.08 36.63
CA SER A 2 34.16 -25.69 35.68
C SER A 2 32.90 -24.84 35.41
N PRO A 3 32.72 -24.35 34.17
CA PRO A 3 31.51 -23.70 33.71
C PRO A 3 30.51 -24.74 33.17
N ASP A 4 29.25 -24.58 33.54
CA ASP A 4 28.12 -25.33 32.99
C ASP A 4 27.78 -24.84 31.57
N THR A 5 27.78 -25.77 30.63
CA THR A 5 27.37 -25.60 29.24
C THR A 5 25.84 -25.51 29.16
N VAL A 6 25.32 -24.32 28.84
CA VAL A 6 23.92 -24.15 28.42
C VAL A 6 23.88 -24.24 26.90
N THR A 7 23.34 -25.34 26.37
CA THR A 7 22.98 -25.49 24.96
C THR A 7 21.74 -24.67 24.65
N ALA A 8 21.92 -23.53 23.97
CA ALA A 8 20.84 -22.76 23.37
C ALA A 8 20.45 -23.36 22.02
N ALA A 9 19.14 -23.54 21.80
CA ALA A 9 18.58 -23.92 20.50
C ALA A 9 18.81 -22.79 19.47
N PRO A 10 18.98 -23.12 18.17
CA PRO A 10 19.13 -22.10 17.14
C PRO A 10 17.84 -21.25 17.03
N PRO A 11 17.95 -19.94 16.74
CA PRO A 11 16.80 -19.08 16.55
C PRO A 11 15.97 -19.53 15.34
N ALA A 12 14.64 -19.50 15.49
CA ALA A 12 13.68 -19.81 14.45
C ALA A 12 13.91 -18.92 13.21
N ALA A 13 13.93 -19.54 12.03
CA ALA A 13 14.18 -18.89 10.76
C ALA A 13 13.03 -17.97 10.33
N TRP A 14 13.37 -16.80 9.77
CA TRP A 14 12.45 -15.73 9.38
C TRP A 14 11.83 -15.97 7.98
N PRO A 15 10.71 -15.29 7.63
CA PRO A 15 9.98 -15.51 6.37
C PRO A 15 10.67 -14.82 5.17
N ALA A 16 10.66 -15.50 4.01
CA ALA A 16 11.26 -15.02 2.76
C ALA A 16 10.21 -14.44 1.79
N VAL A 17 10.58 -13.40 1.04
CA VAL A 17 9.80 -12.84 -0.09
C VAL A 17 10.74 -12.68 -1.29
N LEU A 18 10.33 -13.20 -2.45
CA LEU A 18 11.04 -13.17 -3.74
C LEU A 18 10.68 -11.88 -4.51
N VAL A 19 11.67 -11.21 -5.10
CA VAL A 19 11.45 -10.19 -6.13
C VAL A 19 11.37 -10.90 -7.50
N PRO A 20 10.41 -10.59 -8.40
CA PRO A 20 10.34 -11.22 -9.71
C PRO A 20 11.51 -10.74 -10.59
N ALA A 21 12.37 -11.66 -11.02
CA ALA A 21 13.30 -11.43 -12.11
C ALA A 21 12.56 -11.65 -13.45
N ASP A 22 11.89 -10.63 -13.97
CA ASP A 22 11.33 -10.68 -15.31
C ASP A 22 12.42 -10.52 -16.37
N ARG A 23 13.03 -11.64 -16.80
CA ARG A 23 13.58 -11.82 -18.15
C ARG A 23 13.56 -13.30 -18.56
N PRO A 24 13.22 -13.62 -19.83
CA PRO A 24 13.15 -15.00 -20.29
C PRO A 24 14.55 -15.64 -20.31
N ARG A 25 14.70 -16.78 -19.62
CA ARG A 25 15.87 -17.65 -19.75
C ARG A 25 15.99 -18.07 -21.23
N ARG A 26 17.12 -17.79 -21.86
CA ARG A 26 17.50 -18.47 -23.12
C ARG A 26 17.57 -19.97 -22.85
N ALA A 27 16.67 -20.73 -23.45
CA ALA A 27 16.76 -22.18 -23.48
C ALA A 27 18.01 -22.62 -24.25
N GLY A 28 18.84 -23.50 -23.66
CA GLY A 28 19.90 -24.20 -24.42
C GLY A 28 21.30 -24.27 -23.81
N ALA A 29 21.49 -24.18 -22.49
CA ALA A 29 22.79 -24.50 -21.88
C ALA A 29 22.62 -25.56 -20.78
N GLU A 30 23.24 -26.72 -20.97
CA GLU A 30 23.30 -27.78 -19.97
C GLU A 30 24.00 -27.30 -18.68
N PRO A 31 23.54 -27.76 -17.49
CA PRO A 31 24.14 -27.36 -16.22
C PRO A 31 25.47 -28.10 -16.02
N ARG A 32 26.60 -27.40 -16.19
CA ARG A 32 27.88 -27.89 -15.65
C ARG A 32 27.88 -27.67 -14.15
N ALA A 33 28.12 -28.74 -13.39
CA ALA A 33 28.18 -28.74 -11.93
C ALA A 33 29.18 -27.68 -11.41
N THR A 34 28.67 -26.62 -10.79
CA THR A 34 29.45 -25.62 -10.07
C THR A 34 29.33 -25.89 -8.58
N GLY A 35 30.45 -26.22 -7.93
CA GLY A 35 30.51 -26.37 -6.48
C GLY A 35 30.28 -25.02 -5.80
N VAL A 36 29.24 -24.94 -4.98
CA VAL A 36 28.89 -23.76 -4.17
C VAL A 36 29.59 -23.89 -2.82
N VAL A 37 30.46 -22.94 -2.47
CA VAL A 37 31.02 -22.81 -1.11
C VAL A 37 30.25 -21.73 -0.35
N ARG A 38 29.92 -21.97 0.91
CA ARG A 38 29.11 -21.07 1.75
C ARG A 38 30.01 -20.10 2.52
N GLY A 39 29.75 -18.80 2.43
CA GLY A 39 30.34 -17.78 3.29
C GLY A 39 29.25 -16.91 3.93
N ALA A 40 29.07 -17.01 5.24
CA ALA A 40 28.26 -16.06 5.99
C ALA A 40 29.10 -14.83 6.35
N LEU A 41 28.53 -13.62 6.30
CA LEU A 41 29.13 -12.38 6.85
C LEU A 41 29.21 -12.40 8.40
N ALA A 42 29.41 -13.58 9.01
CA ALA A 42 29.34 -13.80 10.45
C ALA A 42 30.46 -14.71 10.98
N GLY A 43 31.59 -14.87 10.28
CA GLY A 43 32.68 -15.74 10.72
C GLY A 43 34.08 -15.14 10.55
N ASP A 44 34.99 -15.58 11.42
CA ASP A 44 36.41 -15.21 11.56
C ASP A 44 37.28 -15.53 10.30
N GLY A 45 36.94 -14.95 9.16
CA GLY A 45 37.80 -14.92 7.96
C GLY A 45 38.86 -13.81 8.07
N ALA A 46 39.98 -13.95 7.34
CA ALA A 46 40.93 -12.86 7.19
C ALA A 46 40.21 -11.63 6.63
N ALA A 47 40.43 -10.44 7.22
CA ALA A 47 39.66 -9.22 6.93
C ALA A 47 39.54 -8.88 5.42
N GLY A 48 40.55 -9.24 4.61
CA GLY A 48 40.53 -9.07 3.15
C GLY A 48 39.48 -9.94 2.43
N ASP A 49 39.28 -11.18 2.84
CA ASP A 49 38.29 -12.09 2.22
C ASP A 49 36.86 -11.66 2.54
N LEU A 50 36.61 -11.14 3.75
CA LEU A 50 35.31 -10.59 4.16
C LEU A 50 34.98 -9.28 3.43
N LEU A 51 35.99 -8.43 3.18
CA LEU A 51 35.82 -7.19 2.40
C LEU A 51 35.52 -7.50 0.92
N LEU A 52 36.20 -8.48 0.32
CA LEU A 52 35.94 -8.91 -1.07
C LEU A 52 34.57 -9.56 -1.21
N ALA A 53 34.16 -10.41 -0.27
CA ALA A 53 32.82 -11.00 -0.24
C ALA A 53 31.74 -9.95 0.01
N GLY A 54 31.96 -8.99 0.93
CA GLY A 54 31.09 -7.85 1.17
C GLY A 54 30.99 -6.92 -0.04
N PHE A 55 32.08 -6.75 -0.80
CA PHE A 55 32.08 -6.00 -2.04
C PHE A 55 31.35 -6.72 -3.16
N ALA A 56 31.51 -8.04 -3.30
CA ALA A 56 30.69 -8.83 -4.22
C ALA A 56 29.19 -8.77 -3.87
N ALA A 57 28.85 -8.79 -2.57
CA ALA A 57 27.49 -8.61 -2.07
C ALA A 57 26.91 -7.24 -2.41
N LEU A 58 27.73 -6.21 -2.26
CA LEU A 58 27.41 -4.87 -2.69
C LEU A 58 27.21 -4.79 -4.20
N LEU A 59 28.12 -5.35 -5.01
CA LEU A 59 28.01 -5.36 -6.46
C LEU A 59 26.71 -6.04 -6.88
N HIS A 60 26.37 -7.18 -6.31
CA HIS A 60 25.08 -7.82 -6.57
C HIS A 60 23.91 -6.89 -6.22
N ARG A 61 23.91 -6.25 -5.04
CA ARG A 61 22.84 -5.31 -4.65
C ARG A 61 22.78 -4.04 -5.53
N LEU A 62 23.92 -3.56 -6.02
CA LEU A 62 24.03 -2.41 -6.93
C LEU A 62 23.55 -2.73 -8.34
N THR A 63 23.64 -4.00 -8.75
CA THR A 63 23.56 -4.37 -10.17
C THR A 63 22.48 -5.39 -10.50
N GLY A 64 21.95 -6.08 -9.48
CA GLY A 64 21.00 -7.19 -9.62
C GLY A 64 21.61 -8.45 -10.24
N GLN A 65 22.94 -8.56 -10.35
CA GLN A 65 23.59 -9.63 -11.12
C GLN A 65 24.15 -10.76 -10.26
N ASP A 66 23.87 -11.98 -10.70
CA ASP A 66 24.27 -13.23 -10.02
C ASP A 66 25.70 -13.68 -10.38
N ARG A 67 26.27 -13.11 -11.45
CA ARG A 67 27.55 -13.54 -12.04
C ARG A 67 28.59 -12.44 -11.96
N ILE A 68 29.27 -12.37 -10.80
CA ILE A 68 30.31 -11.38 -10.52
C ILE A 68 31.67 -12.10 -10.45
N SER A 69 32.72 -11.48 -10.97
CA SER A 69 34.08 -12.03 -10.79
C SER A 69 35.01 -10.95 -10.29
N ILE A 70 35.86 -11.32 -9.31
CA ILE A 70 36.88 -10.44 -8.76
C ILE A 70 38.24 -11.11 -8.91
N ALA A 71 39.14 -10.49 -9.68
CA ALA A 71 40.53 -10.92 -9.82
C ALA A 71 41.44 -10.15 -8.87
N THR A 72 42.42 -10.83 -8.27
CA THR A 72 43.45 -10.25 -7.38
C THR A 72 44.85 -10.71 -7.80
N PRO A 73 45.95 -10.09 -7.33
CA PRO A 73 47.31 -10.52 -7.64
C PRO A 73 47.63 -11.98 -7.24
N GLU A 74 46.88 -12.53 -6.28
CA GLU A 74 47.03 -13.90 -5.77
C GLU A 74 46.23 -14.93 -6.59
N GLY A 75 45.37 -14.48 -7.52
CA GLY A 75 44.57 -15.33 -8.41
C GLY A 75 43.20 -14.74 -8.75
N VAL A 76 42.49 -15.39 -9.69
CA VAL A 76 41.10 -15.05 -10.07
C VAL A 76 40.13 -15.84 -9.20
N THR A 77 39.26 -15.14 -8.46
CA THR A 77 38.16 -15.75 -7.73
C THR A 77 36.84 -15.44 -8.44
N GLY A 78 36.20 -16.47 -9.00
CA GLY A 78 34.84 -16.34 -9.51
C GLY A 78 33.85 -16.37 -8.34
N TYR A 79 32.94 -15.40 -8.28
CA TYR A 79 31.88 -15.34 -7.28
C TYR A 79 30.53 -15.56 -7.97
N ALA A 80 29.99 -16.77 -7.85
CA ALA A 80 28.57 -16.94 -8.10
C ALA A 80 27.84 -16.38 -6.88
N VAL A 81 27.14 -15.25 -7.07
CA VAL A 81 26.22 -14.73 -6.08
C VAL A 81 24.85 -15.29 -6.43
N ALA A 82 24.30 -16.10 -5.54
CA ALA A 82 22.92 -16.53 -5.65
C ALA A 82 22.15 -15.96 -4.46
N GLU A 83 20.96 -15.43 -4.70
CA GLU A 83 19.99 -15.22 -3.63
C GLU A 83 19.59 -16.59 -3.08
N ASP A 84 20.01 -16.91 -1.85
CA ASP A 84 19.46 -18.05 -1.13
C ASP A 84 18.08 -17.66 -0.60
N SER A 85 17.05 -18.25 -1.17
CA SER A 85 15.63 -18.08 -0.79
C SER A 85 15.31 -18.34 0.69
N THR A 86 16.29 -18.74 1.52
CA THR A 86 16.03 -19.16 2.91
C THR A 86 16.87 -18.50 4.00
N THR A 87 17.88 -17.70 3.65
CA THR A 87 18.61 -16.81 4.58
C THR A 87 18.81 -15.48 3.88
N ALA A 88 18.54 -14.35 4.54
CA ALA A 88 18.87 -13.01 4.05
C ALA A 88 20.40 -12.77 4.01
N GLY A 89 21.13 -13.73 3.46
CA GLY A 89 22.58 -13.80 3.40
C GLY A 89 22.98 -14.02 1.95
N LEU A 90 23.93 -13.20 1.50
CA LEU A 90 24.48 -13.27 0.18
C LEU A 90 25.51 -14.40 0.14
N VAL A 91 25.27 -15.44 -0.65
CA VAL A 91 26.17 -16.60 -0.72
C VAL A 91 27.26 -16.31 -1.74
N THR A 92 28.51 -16.20 -1.28
CA THR A 92 29.69 -16.08 -2.14
C THR A 92 30.43 -17.42 -2.21
N GLY A 93 30.31 -18.12 -3.33
CA GLY A 93 31.05 -19.36 -3.59
C GLY A 93 32.44 -19.09 -4.17
N ARG A 94 33.48 -19.71 -3.59
CA ARG A 94 34.79 -19.84 -4.21
C ARG A 94 34.75 -20.96 -5.26
N THR A 95 34.92 -20.62 -6.53
CA THR A 95 35.33 -21.61 -7.54
C THR A 95 36.80 -21.37 -7.87
N PRO A 96 37.73 -22.29 -7.56
CA PRO A 96 39.07 -22.25 -8.13
C PRO A 96 38.91 -22.35 -9.65
N VAL A 97 39.36 -21.35 -10.38
CA VAL A 97 39.54 -21.51 -11.83
C VAL A 97 40.81 -22.35 -11.97
N THR A 98 40.68 -23.68 -12.02
CA THR A 98 41.75 -24.48 -12.64
C THR A 98 41.85 -24.01 -14.08
N PRO A 99 43.02 -23.51 -14.53
CA PRO A 99 43.22 -23.24 -15.95
C PRO A 99 42.90 -24.54 -16.68
N ALA A 100 42.06 -24.48 -17.71
CA ALA A 100 42.05 -25.56 -18.66
C ALA A 100 43.51 -25.70 -19.13
N ALA A 101 44.11 -26.87 -18.88
CA ALA A 101 45.43 -27.20 -19.38
C ALA A 101 45.33 -27.21 -20.90
N ASP A 102 45.62 -26.05 -21.51
CA ASP A 102 46.08 -25.82 -22.88
C ASP A 102 45.73 -24.38 -23.33
N ALA A 103 46.36 -23.40 -22.68
CA ALA A 103 46.77 -22.13 -23.27
C ALA A 103 47.53 -21.34 -22.19
N GLY A 104 48.84 -21.16 -22.38
CA GLY A 104 49.71 -20.48 -21.42
C GLY A 104 49.13 -19.13 -20.98
N THR A 105 48.83 -19.01 -19.69
CA THR A 105 48.41 -17.75 -19.06
C THR A 105 49.65 -16.89 -18.84
N PRO A 106 49.78 -15.71 -19.47
CA PRO A 106 50.93 -14.86 -19.21
C PRO A 106 50.72 -14.06 -17.91
N PRO A 107 51.80 -13.57 -17.27
CA PRO A 107 51.70 -12.77 -16.05
C PRO A 107 50.91 -11.47 -16.31
N VAL A 108 50.33 -10.90 -15.25
CA VAL A 108 49.45 -9.71 -15.22
C VAL A 108 49.94 -8.52 -16.09
N ALA A 109 51.24 -8.40 -16.34
CA ALA A 109 51.82 -7.41 -17.26
C ALA A 109 51.37 -7.57 -18.74
N ALA A 110 50.95 -8.76 -19.18
CA ALA A 110 50.56 -9.04 -20.56
C ALA A 110 49.10 -8.70 -20.90
N VAL A 111 48.28 -8.35 -19.91
CA VAL A 111 46.88 -7.91 -20.12
C VAL A 111 46.81 -6.42 -20.52
N LEU A 112 47.92 -5.68 -20.41
CA LEU A 112 47.98 -4.23 -20.67
C LEU A 112 48.23 -3.83 -22.13
N GLY A 113 48.27 -4.78 -23.07
CA GLY A 113 48.65 -4.51 -24.47
C GLY A 113 47.80 -5.15 -25.57
N ALA A 114 46.69 -5.84 -25.26
CA ALA A 114 45.89 -6.54 -26.28
C ALA A 114 44.53 -5.87 -26.52
N ALA A 115 44.28 -5.45 -27.76
CA ALA A 115 42.98 -5.01 -28.26
C ALA A 115 41.99 -6.21 -28.37
N PRO A 116 40.68 -5.93 -28.53
CA PRO A 116 39.62 -6.44 -27.67
C PRO A 116 39.43 -7.96 -27.81
N GLN A 117 39.65 -8.67 -26.71
CA GLN A 117 39.28 -10.08 -26.61
C GLN A 117 37.78 -10.18 -26.28
N ALA A 118 37.12 -11.22 -26.81
CA ALA A 118 35.67 -11.46 -26.82
C ALA A 118 34.92 -11.01 -25.55
N ALA A 119 33.66 -10.58 -25.74
CA ALA A 119 32.76 -10.12 -24.69
C ALA A 119 32.91 -10.96 -23.40
N PRO A 120 33.14 -10.33 -22.23
CA PRO A 120 33.42 -11.07 -21.01
C PRO A 120 32.28 -12.05 -20.72
N PRO A 121 32.55 -13.27 -20.21
CA PRO A 121 31.52 -14.26 -19.88
C PRO A 121 30.70 -13.89 -18.63
N TYR A 122 30.83 -12.65 -18.16
CA TYR A 122 30.26 -12.08 -16.95
C TYR A 122 29.71 -10.69 -17.26
N GLU A 123 28.63 -10.34 -16.58
CA GLU A 123 27.91 -9.08 -16.80
C GLU A 123 28.67 -7.89 -16.18
N LEU A 124 29.47 -8.17 -15.15
CA LEU A 124 30.37 -7.24 -14.48
C LEU A 124 31.63 -7.99 -13.97
N HIS A 125 32.82 -7.44 -14.20
CA HIS A 125 34.11 -8.01 -13.83
C HIS A 125 35.02 -6.94 -13.23
N LEU A 126 35.42 -7.12 -11.97
CA LEU A 126 36.41 -6.27 -11.30
C LEU A 126 37.76 -6.97 -11.26
N ALA A 127 38.81 -6.31 -11.75
CA ALA A 127 40.19 -6.74 -11.57
C ALA A 127 40.92 -5.76 -10.63
N LEU A 128 41.53 -6.30 -9.59
CA LEU A 128 42.41 -5.59 -8.68
C LEU A 128 43.85 -6.02 -8.94
N ASP A 129 44.73 -5.04 -9.12
CA ASP A 129 46.13 -5.22 -9.40
C ASP A 129 46.95 -4.34 -8.44
N PHE A 130 48.13 -4.80 -8.04
CA PHE A 130 49.03 -4.02 -7.20
C PHE A 130 50.19 -3.53 -8.06
N ARG A 131 50.24 -2.22 -8.31
CA ARG A 131 51.18 -1.57 -9.22
C ARG A 131 52.12 -0.66 -8.44
N GLY A 132 53.30 -1.17 -8.12
CA GLY A 132 54.29 -0.42 -7.32
C GLY A 132 53.84 -0.33 -5.87
N ASP A 133 53.52 0.88 -5.40
CA ASP A 133 53.01 1.15 -4.04
C ASP A 133 51.49 1.42 -4.01
N GLU A 134 50.80 1.26 -5.15
CA GLU A 134 49.37 1.57 -5.29
C GLU A 134 48.53 0.37 -5.72
N TRP A 135 47.29 0.31 -5.24
CA TRP A 135 46.27 -0.60 -5.77
C TRP A 135 45.58 0.03 -6.97
N ALA A 136 45.53 -0.69 -8.09
CA ALA A 136 44.78 -0.37 -9.28
C ALA A 136 43.51 -1.24 -9.35
N ALA A 137 42.39 -0.64 -9.75
CA ALA A 137 41.13 -1.32 -9.97
C ALA A 137 40.62 -1.07 -11.39
N GLU A 138 40.27 -2.13 -12.12
CA GLU A 138 39.67 -2.08 -13.45
C GLU A 138 38.29 -2.75 -13.41
N LEU A 139 37.25 -2.04 -13.84
CA LEU A 139 35.89 -2.58 -13.92
C LEU A 139 35.50 -2.72 -15.39
N ARG A 140 35.19 -3.95 -15.82
CA ARG A 140 34.64 -4.28 -17.14
C ARG A 140 33.18 -4.67 -16.99
N TYR A 141 32.31 -4.20 -17.88
CA TYR A 141 30.87 -4.40 -17.76
C TYR A 141 30.17 -4.49 -19.11
N ASP A 142 28.97 -5.07 -19.12
CA ASP A 142 28.08 -5.08 -20.28
C ASP A 142 27.34 -3.74 -20.42
N GLU A 143 27.60 -3.01 -21.50
CA GLU A 143 26.98 -1.71 -21.78
C GLU A 143 25.45 -1.79 -21.99
N ARG A 144 24.90 -2.99 -22.21
CA ARG A 144 23.45 -3.21 -22.27
C ARG A 144 22.78 -3.16 -20.89
N LEU A 145 23.58 -3.29 -19.82
CA LEU A 145 23.12 -3.37 -18.44
C LEU A 145 23.65 -2.20 -17.60
N PHE A 146 24.85 -1.69 -17.91
CA PHE A 146 25.50 -0.65 -17.14
C PHE A 146 25.88 0.55 -18.00
N THR A 147 25.69 1.74 -17.45
CA THR A 147 26.27 2.96 -17.98
C THR A 147 27.61 3.23 -17.33
N ASP A 148 28.48 3.98 -18.02
CA ASP A 148 29.72 4.53 -17.47
C ASP A 148 29.53 5.22 -16.13
N ALA A 149 28.41 5.94 -15.96
CA ALA A 149 28.11 6.65 -14.72
C ALA A 149 27.89 5.67 -13.56
N THR A 150 27.17 4.57 -13.79
CA THR A 150 26.97 3.51 -12.80
C THR A 150 28.28 2.80 -12.46
N ALA A 151 29.09 2.47 -13.47
CA ALA A 151 30.39 1.81 -13.27
C ALA A 151 31.37 2.69 -12.45
N ARG A 152 31.45 4.00 -12.75
CA ARG A 152 32.27 4.94 -11.98
C ARG A 152 31.79 5.06 -10.53
N ARG A 153 30.47 5.08 -10.32
CA ARG A 153 29.86 5.13 -8.98
C ARG A 153 30.26 3.91 -8.15
N VAL A 154 30.19 2.72 -8.72
CA VAL A 154 30.64 1.46 -8.08
C VAL A 154 32.11 1.53 -7.66
N LEU A 155 32.99 2.04 -8.52
CA LEU A 155 34.41 2.21 -8.17
C LEU A 155 34.62 3.26 -7.06
N SER A 156 33.84 4.34 -7.05
CA SER A 156 33.86 5.30 -5.94
C SER A 156 33.44 4.67 -4.62
N HIS A 157 32.40 3.82 -4.62
CA HIS A 157 31.97 3.06 -3.44
C HIS A 157 33.06 2.13 -2.92
N LEU A 158 33.78 1.43 -3.82
CA LEU A 158 34.92 0.60 -3.44
C LEU A 158 36.01 1.41 -2.73
N ARG A 159 36.31 2.60 -3.25
CA ARG A 159 37.32 3.50 -2.66
C ARG A 159 36.88 3.99 -1.28
N THR A 160 35.61 4.39 -1.10
CA THR A 160 35.08 4.80 0.21
C THR A 160 35.14 3.66 1.22
N LEU A 161 34.67 2.47 0.82
CA LEU A 161 34.62 1.29 1.67
C LEU A 161 36.03 0.90 2.15
N THR A 162 36.98 0.82 1.22
CA THR A 162 38.36 0.45 1.55
C THR A 162 39.07 1.52 2.38
N ALA A 163 38.84 2.81 2.10
CA ALA A 163 39.38 3.90 2.92
C ALA A 163 38.88 3.83 4.36
N HIS A 164 37.57 3.61 4.57
CA HIS A 164 37.01 3.47 5.91
C HIS A 164 37.52 2.20 6.62
N ALA A 165 37.59 1.07 5.92
CA ALA A 165 38.11 -0.18 6.48
C ALA A 165 39.57 -0.07 6.96
N VAL A 166 40.40 0.72 6.27
CA VAL A 166 41.79 0.98 6.70
C VAL A 166 41.84 1.92 7.90
N GLN A 167 40.95 2.92 7.97
CA GLN A 167 40.89 3.87 9.08
C GLN A 167 40.34 3.25 10.36
N ASP A 168 39.35 2.36 10.26
CA ASP A 168 38.81 1.61 11.41
C ASP A 168 38.68 0.10 11.09
N PRO A 169 39.79 -0.66 11.19
CA PRO A 169 39.81 -2.09 10.87
C PRO A 169 38.97 -2.98 11.79
N ARG A 170 38.47 -2.44 12.92
CA ARG A 170 37.65 -3.19 13.88
C ARG A 170 36.16 -2.93 13.68
N SER A 171 35.79 -2.01 12.78
CA SER A 171 34.39 -1.73 12.48
C SER A 171 33.74 -2.98 11.86
N PRO A 172 32.52 -3.37 12.30
CA PRO A 172 31.76 -4.40 11.63
C PRO A 172 31.58 -4.06 10.15
N VAL A 173 31.66 -5.04 9.26
CA VAL A 173 31.50 -4.84 7.82
C VAL A 173 30.18 -4.12 7.49
N SER A 174 29.12 -4.39 8.24
CA SER A 174 27.80 -3.75 8.12
C SER A 174 27.77 -2.26 8.51
N ARG A 175 28.84 -1.71 9.08
CA ARG A 175 28.99 -0.29 9.46
C ARG A 175 30.06 0.43 8.66
N LEU A 176 30.69 -0.26 7.71
CA LEU A 176 31.64 0.40 6.82
C LEU A 176 30.90 1.34 5.87
N ALA A 177 31.54 2.47 5.60
CA ALA A 177 30.93 3.55 4.84
C ALA A 177 30.97 3.17 3.37
N LEU A 178 29.80 3.09 2.77
CA LEU A 178 29.65 2.70 1.37
C LEU A 178 29.48 3.94 0.47
N LEU A 179 28.57 4.82 0.87
CA LEU A 179 28.24 6.04 0.15
C LEU A 179 29.40 7.01 0.25
N THR A 180 29.71 7.70 -0.85
CA THR A 180 30.64 8.84 -0.77
C THR A 180 30.08 9.94 0.15
N PRO A 181 30.90 10.87 0.65
CA PRO A 181 30.41 12.01 1.42
C PRO A 181 29.31 12.81 0.67
N GLU A 182 29.44 12.96 -0.65
CA GLU A 182 28.47 13.67 -1.49
C GLU A 182 27.17 12.87 -1.67
N GLU A 183 27.24 11.55 -1.79
CA GLU A 183 26.04 10.70 -1.80
C GLU A 183 25.33 10.72 -0.46
N THR A 184 26.08 10.60 0.63
CA THR A 184 25.57 10.68 2.00
C THR A 184 24.82 12.00 2.20
N HIS A 185 25.43 13.12 1.84
CA HIS A 185 24.78 14.43 1.91
C HIS A 185 23.51 14.50 1.05
N ARG A 186 23.53 13.95 -0.17
CA ARG A 186 22.35 13.92 -1.05
C ARG A 186 21.18 13.17 -0.46
N VAL A 187 21.40 11.91 -0.06
CA VAL A 187 20.29 11.04 0.41
C VAL A 187 19.81 11.41 1.81
N LEU A 188 20.66 11.99 2.66
CA LEU A 188 20.28 12.33 4.04
C LEU A 188 19.81 13.77 4.19
N THR A 189 20.33 14.71 3.41
CA THR A 189 20.10 16.15 3.59
C THR A 189 19.45 16.78 2.38
N GLU A 190 20.06 16.72 1.20
CA GLU A 190 19.60 17.46 0.02
C GLU A 190 18.18 17.06 -0.41
N TRP A 191 17.93 15.77 -0.61
CA TRP A 191 16.61 15.27 -1.03
C TRP A 191 15.57 15.29 0.10
N ASN A 192 16.02 15.55 1.32
CA ASN A 192 15.23 15.63 2.53
C ASN A 192 15.11 17.08 3.07
N ALA A 193 15.58 18.08 2.30
CA ALA A 193 15.50 19.50 2.63
C ALA A 193 14.08 20.05 2.35
N THR A 194 13.10 19.55 3.09
CA THR A 194 11.68 19.79 2.87
C THR A 194 11.05 20.78 3.86
N SER A 195 11.86 21.48 4.65
CA SER A 195 11.36 22.44 5.64
C SER A 195 10.47 23.51 4.98
N ALA A 196 9.26 23.68 5.49
CA ALA A 196 8.31 24.67 5.01
C ALA A 196 7.52 25.29 6.17
N ASP A 197 7.28 26.59 6.08
CA ASP A 197 6.43 27.32 7.02
C ASP A 197 4.95 27.09 6.67
N LEU A 198 4.36 26.05 7.26
CA LEU A 198 2.96 25.66 7.10
C LEU A 198 2.22 25.84 8.42
N PRO A 199 0.87 25.96 8.44
CA PRO A 199 0.10 26.20 9.67
C PRO A 199 -0.03 24.95 10.58
N HIS A 200 0.95 24.05 10.59
CA HIS A 200 0.96 22.80 11.37
C HIS A 200 0.95 22.98 12.91
N GLY A 201 0.99 24.22 13.39
CA GLY A 201 0.74 24.59 14.79
C GLY A 201 -0.74 24.72 15.18
N SER A 202 -1.68 24.64 14.22
CA SER A 202 -3.12 24.72 14.48
C SER A 202 -3.81 23.35 14.56
N CYS A 203 -5.08 23.36 14.97
CA CYS A 203 -5.93 22.18 14.96
C CYS A 203 -6.67 22.07 13.61
N LEU A 204 -7.05 20.83 13.27
CA LEU A 204 -7.60 20.47 11.96
C LEU A 204 -8.94 21.17 11.65
N HIS A 205 -9.72 21.49 12.67
CA HIS A 205 -11.00 22.20 12.51
C HIS A 205 -10.83 23.72 12.34
N THR A 206 -9.67 24.30 12.71
CA THR A 206 -9.48 25.76 12.78
C THR A 206 -9.66 26.43 11.42
N ALA A 207 -9.12 25.87 10.34
CA ALA A 207 -9.29 26.44 8.99
C ALA A 207 -10.77 26.47 8.54
N PHE A 208 -11.56 25.48 8.98
CA PHE A 208 -13.00 25.45 8.72
C PHE A 208 -13.74 26.57 9.48
N GLU A 209 -13.38 26.80 10.75
CA GLU A 209 -13.94 27.88 11.58
C GLU A 209 -13.67 29.24 10.98
N GLU A 210 -12.42 29.50 10.59
CA GLU A 210 -12.00 30.72 9.93
C GLU A 210 -12.80 30.96 8.65
N ARG A 211 -13.00 29.89 7.85
CA ARG A 211 -13.79 29.99 6.62
C ARG A 211 -15.27 30.24 6.91
N ALA A 212 -15.86 29.58 7.90
CA ALA A 212 -17.24 29.78 8.29
C ALA A 212 -17.50 31.19 8.83
N ALA A 213 -16.54 31.79 9.53
CA ALA A 213 -16.61 33.17 9.97
C ALA A 213 -16.45 34.17 8.80
N ALA A 214 -15.50 33.93 7.90
CA ALA A 214 -15.20 34.84 6.80
C ALA A 214 -16.22 34.79 5.64
N ALA A 215 -16.80 33.62 5.37
CA ALA A 215 -17.71 33.39 4.25
C ALA A 215 -18.81 32.36 4.62
N PRO A 216 -19.70 32.67 5.58
CA PRO A 216 -20.69 31.72 6.10
C PRO A 216 -21.64 31.18 5.02
N GLY A 217 -21.96 31.98 3.99
CA GLY A 217 -22.83 31.57 2.89
C GLY A 217 -22.16 30.78 1.76
N ALA A 218 -20.84 30.53 1.84
CA ALA A 218 -20.15 29.73 0.84
C ALA A 218 -20.56 28.25 0.92
N PRO A 219 -20.58 27.51 -0.21
CA PRO A 219 -20.94 26.09 -0.22
C PRO A 219 -19.83 25.22 0.40
N ALA A 220 -20.17 24.45 1.43
CA ALA A 220 -19.24 23.51 2.09
C ALA A 220 -19.43 22.08 1.60
N VAL A 221 -20.68 21.63 1.49
CA VAL A 221 -20.99 20.26 1.05
C VAL A 221 -22.30 20.21 0.27
N VAL A 222 -22.28 19.51 -0.86
CA VAL A 222 -23.48 19.12 -1.61
C VAL A 222 -23.78 17.66 -1.31
N HIS A 223 -25.00 17.39 -0.86
CA HIS A 223 -25.47 16.05 -0.55
C HIS A 223 -26.97 15.99 -0.88
N GLU A 224 -27.35 14.98 -1.66
CA GLU A 224 -28.68 14.89 -2.29
C GLU A 224 -28.99 16.16 -3.10
N ALA A 225 -30.22 16.67 -3.04
CA ALA A 225 -30.63 17.89 -3.73
C ALA A 225 -30.24 19.20 -2.98
N ARG A 226 -29.51 19.12 -1.86
CA ARG A 226 -29.20 20.27 -1.00
C ARG A 226 -27.72 20.63 -1.01
N THR A 227 -27.46 21.92 -1.09
CA THR A 227 -26.14 22.50 -0.80
C THR A 227 -26.17 23.08 0.61
N TRP A 228 -25.27 22.60 1.47
CA TRP A 228 -25.06 23.10 2.81
C TRP A 228 -23.88 24.05 2.83
N THR A 229 -24.07 25.17 3.51
CA THR A 229 -23.08 26.24 3.61
C THR A 229 -22.10 26.01 4.75
N TYR A 230 -20.94 26.68 4.72
CA TYR A 230 -19.98 26.66 5.83
C TYR A 230 -20.61 27.10 7.15
N GLY A 231 -21.47 28.12 7.14
CA GLY A 231 -22.16 28.60 8.33
C GLY A 231 -23.13 27.56 8.91
N GLU A 232 -23.95 26.91 8.07
CA GLU A 232 -24.90 25.87 8.52
C GLU A 232 -24.16 24.65 9.11
N VAL A 233 -23.11 24.18 8.43
CA VAL A 233 -22.31 23.05 8.90
C VAL A 233 -21.58 23.40 10.20
N ASN A 234 -21.02 24.61 10.31
CA ASN A 234 -20.34 25.07 11.52
C ASN A 234 -21.31 25.15 12.72
N ALA A 235 -22.49 25.73 12.52
CA ALA A 235 -23.52 25.82 13.56
C ALA A 235 -23.94 24.42 14.06
N ALA A 236 -24.15 23.48 13.13
CA ALA A 236 -24.47 22.10 13.48
C ALA A 236 -23.33 21.42 14.25
N ALA A 237 -22.09 21.56 13.77
CA ALA A 237 -20.90 21.04 14.43
C ALA A 237 -20.73 21.62 15.86
N ASN A 238 -21.03 22.90 16.06
CA ASN A 238 -20.95 23.57 17.36
C ASN A 238 -21.96 23.02 18.35
N ARG A 239 -23.23 22.82 17.95
CA ARG A 239 -24.25 22.20 18.81
C ARG A 239 -23.81 20.82 19.29
N LEU A 240 -23.23 20.02 18.39
CA LEU A 240 -22.66 18.72 18.75
C LEU A 240 -21.46 18.87 19.68
N ALA A 241 -20.53 19.79 19.40
CA ALA A 241 -19.34 20.00 20.21
C ALA A 241 -19.68 20.35 21.67
N HIS A 242 -20.65 21.24 21.90
CA HIS A 242 -21.15 21.56 23.24
C HIS A 242 -21.71 20.32 23.96
N ARG A 243 -22.53 19.51 23.27
CA ARG A 243 -23.06 18.26 23.84
C ARG A 243 -21.96 17.26 24.19
N LEU A 244 -20.94 17.14 23.34
CA LEU A 244 -19.82 16.23 23.54
C LEU A 244 -18.94 16.67 24.72
N ARG A 245 -18.72 17.98 24.91
CA ARG A 245 -18.02 18.50 26.10
C ARG A 245 -18.75 18.20 27.40
N GLU A 246 -20.07 18.33 27.42
CA GLU A 246 -20.89 17.91 28.57
C GLU A 246 -20.79 16.40 28.85
N ALA A 247 -20.52 15.60 27.81
CA ALA A 247 -20.23 14.17 27.93
C ALA A 247 -18.79 13.84 28.33
N GLY A 248 -17.95 14.85 28.60
CA GLY A 248 -16.55 14.69 28.99
C GLY A 248 -15.57 14.52 27.83
N VAL A 249 -15.96 14.83 26.59
CA VAL A 249 -15.03 14.84 25.45
C VAL A 249 -14.11 16.05 25.52
N GLY A 250 -12.82 15.80 25.37
CA GLY A 250 -11.73 16.78 25.35
C GLY A 250 -10.46 16.16 24.72
N PRO A 251 -9.28 16.75 24.93
CA PRO A 251 -8.01 16.26 24.37
C PRO A 251 -7.80 14.77 24.58
N ASP A 252 -7.37 14.08 23.52
CA ASP A 252 -7.10 12.63 23.47
C ASP A 252 -8.29 11.70 23.82
N VAL A 253 -9.49 12.25 24.04
CA VAL A 253 -10.72 11.45 24.22
C VAL A 253 -11.20 10.96 22.85
N ARG A 254 -11.36 9.64 22.71
CA ARG A 254 -11.82 9.01 21.47
C ARG A 254 -13.35 8.94 21.43
N VAL A 255 -13.94 9.39 20.33
CA VAL A 255 -15.37 9.31 20.05
C VAL A 255 -15.60 8.41 18.86
N GLY A 256 -16.35 7.32 19.03
CA GLY A 256 -16.74 6.46 17.92
C GLY A 256 -17.66 7.21 16.97
N LEU A 257 -17.46 7.07 15.67
CA LEU A 257 -18.22 7.75 14.64
C LEU A 257 -18.74 6.71 13.64
N CYS A 258 -20.03 6.38 13.74
CA CYS A 258 -20.68 5.37 12.91
C CYS A 258 -21.75 6.03 12.05
N LEU A 259 -21.33 6.65 10.95
CA LEU A 259 -22.18 7.35 9.99
C LEU A 259 -21.70 7.07 8.57
N GLU A 260 -22.64 7.09 7.62
CA GLU A 260 -22.29 7.08 6.19
C GLU A 260 -21.80 8.45 5.73
N ARG A 261 -21.12 8.46 4.57
CA ARG A 261 -20.76 9.70 3.86
C ARG A 261 -22.01 10.55 3.66
N SER A 262 -21.97 11.75 4.21
CA SER A 262 -23.08 12.71 4.18
C SER A 262 -22.59 14.08 4.64
N ALA A 263 -23.41 15.11 4.46
CA ALA A 263 -23.16 16.39 5.12
C ALA A 263 -23.15 16.25 6.67
N THR A 264 -23.93 15.31 7.22
CA THR A 264 -23.99 15.02 8.66
C THR A 264 -22.67 14.46 9.17
N LEU A 265 -21.99 13.61 8.38
CA LEU A 265 -20.66 13.11 8.70
C LEU A 265 -19.65 14.25 8.86
N LEU A 266 -19.63 15.21 7.93
CA LEU A 266 -18.74 16.37 8.01
C LEU A 266 -18.99 17.19 9.29
N ALA A 267 -20.25 17.52 9.57
CA ALA A 267 -20.63 18.23 10.78
C ALA A 267 -20.27 17.45 12.06
N ALA A 268 -20.43 16.12 12.04
CA ALA A 268 -20.12 15.25 13.17
C ALA A 268 -18.61 15.19 13.45
N VAL A 269 -17.79 15.01 12.41
CA VAL A 269 -16.32 15.06 12.50
C VAL A 269 -15.88 16.39 13.08
N LEU A 270 -16.34 17.51 12.51
CA LEU A 270 -16.02 18.85 13.01
C LEU A 270 -16.45 19.03 14.47
N GLY A 271 -17.65 18.57 14.85
CA GLY A 271 -18.14 18.67 16.21
C GLY A 271 -17.29 17.90 17.23
N ILE A 272 -16.79 16.71 16.86
CA ILE A 272 -15.86 15.93 17.69
C ILE A 272 -14.53 16.70 17.85
N LEU A 273 -13.96 17.18 16.75
CA LEU A 273 -12.70 17.92 16.77
C LEU A 273 -12.80 19.23 17.56
N LYS A 274 -13.91 19.96 17.42
CA LYS A 274 -14.22 21.20 18.16
C LYS A 274 -14.46 20.95 19.66
N ALA A 275 -14.99 19.77 20.03
CA ALA A 275 -15.03 19.37 21.42
C ALA A 275 -13.61 19.13 22.01
N GLY A 276 -12.62 18.91 21.14
CA GLY A 276 -11.24 18.58 21.47
C GLY A 276 -10.93 17.09 21.38
N GLY A 277 -11.90 16.26 20.98
CA GLY A 277 -11.74 14.82 20.89
C GLY A 277 -11.20 14.35 19.54
N ALA A 278 -10.83 13.07 19.50
CA ALA A 278 -10.42 12.36 18.30
C ALA A 278 -11.55 11.44 17.82
N TYR A 279 -11.90 11.50 16.54
CA TYR A 279 -12.92 10.58 16.01
C TYR A 279 -12.31 9.22 15.66
N VAL A 280 -13.09 8.16 15.88
CA VAL A 280 -12.77 6.77 15.50
C VAL A 280 -13.83 6.33 14.49
N PRO A 281 -13.54 6.34 13.18
CA PRO A 281 -14.52 5.94 12.18
C PRO A 281 -14.84 4.45 12.32
N LEU A 282 -16.14 4.15 12.29
CA LEU A 282 -16.71 2.81 12.36
C LEU A 282 -17.57 2.62 11.11
N ASP A 283 -17.10 1.78 10.20
CA ASP A 283 -17.84 1.51 8.97
C ASP A 283 -19.11 0.69 9.30
N PRO A 284 -20.32 1.19 9.00
CA PRO A 284 -21.55 0.47 9.32
C PRO A 284 -21.71 -0.84 8.54
N ASP A 285 -20.98 -1.01 7.43
CA ASP A 285 -20.96 -2.25 6.65
C ASP A 285 -20.06 -3.33 7.26
N TYR A 286 -19.28 -3.00 8.31
CA TYR A 286 -18.44 -4.00 8.98
C TYR A 286 -19.27 -4.95 9.83
N PRO A 287 -18.86 -6.24 9.93
CA PRO A 287 -19.54 -7.19 10.79
C PRO A 287 -19.55 -6.73 12.25
N GLY A 288 -20.62 -7.03 13.00
CA GLY A 288 -20.77 -6.59 14.39
C GLY A 288 -19.58 -6.98 15.29
N GLN A 289 -18.99 -8.17 15.08
CA GLN A 289 -17.79 -8.61 15.83
C GLN A 289 -16.57 -7.71 15.57
N ARG A 290 -16.41 -7.22 14.34
CA ARG A 290 -15.36 -6.27 13.96
C ARG A 290 -15.56 -4.94 14.68
N LEU A 291 -16.79 -4.43 14.66
CA LEU A 291 -17.17 -3.20 15.36
C LEU A 291 -16.94 -3.32 16.87
N THR A 292 -17.24 -4.47 17.48
CA THR A 292 -16.95 -4.72 18.91
C THR A 292 -15.48 -4.58 19.18
N THR A 293 -14.65 -5.29 18.41
CA THR A 293 -13.19 -5.27 18.56
C THR A 293 -12.61 -3.85 18.45
N MET A 294 -13.09 -3.07 17.49
CA MET A 294 -12.64 -1.68 17.29
C MET A 294 -13.06 -0.77 18.45
N LEU A 295 -14.31 -0.88 18.91
CA LEU A 295 -14.84 -0.08 20.03
C LEU A 295 -14.15 -0.40 21.35
N GLU A 296 -13.90 -1.68 21.62
CA GLU A 296 -13.16 -2.13 22.81
C GLU A 296 -11.69 -1.72 22.73
N GLY A 297 -11.04 -1.96 21.59
CA GLY A 297 -9.63 -1.62 21.35
C GLY A 297 -9.32 -0.12 21.37
N THR A 298 -10.35 0.74 21.28
CA THR A 298 -10.21 2.20 21.42
C THR A 298 -10.85 2.76 22.67
N SER A 299 -11.57 1.93 23.45
CA SER A 299 -12.29 2.32 24.67
C SER A 299 -13.17 3.56 24.47
N CYS A 300 -13.94 3.60 23.38
CA CYS A 300 -14.86 4.69 23.09
C CYS A 300 -16.08 4.67 24.05
N ALA A 301 -16.10 5.61 25.00
CA ALA A 301 -17.22 5.80 25.93
C ALA A 301 -18.40 6.57 25.29
N VAL A 302 -18.13 7.32 24.22
CA VAL A 302 -19.13 8.10 23.47
C VAL A 302 -19.10 7.65 22.00
N VAL A 303 -20.28 7.47 21.41
CA VAL A 303 -20.45 7.19 19.98
C VAL A 303 -21.46 8.16 19.38
N VAL A 304 -21.09 8.79 18.26
CA VAL A 304 -21.97 9.58 17.41
C VAL A 304 -22.43 8.71 16.24
N THR A 305 -23.74 8.59 16.06
CA THR A 305 -24.36 7.75 15.03
C THR A 305 -25.78 8.24 14.72
N ASP A 306 -26.50 7.59 13.83
CA ASP A 306 -27.94 7.83 13.61
C ASP A 306 -28.79 6.66 14.12
N ARG A 307 -30.11 6.82 14.13
CA ARG A 307 -31.04 5.81 14.64
C ARG A 307 -30.94 4.47 13.92
N LEU A 308 -30.68 4.46 12.62
CA LEU A 308 -30.58 3.23 11.84
C LEU A 308 -29.31 2.47 12.22
N ARG A 309 -28.15 3.15 12.20
CA ARG A 309 -26.86 2.53 12.52
C ARG A 309 -26.72 2.21 14.02
N ALA A 310 -27.44 2.91 14.90
CA ALA A 310 -27.47 2.55 16.33
C ALA A 310 -27.95 1.11 16.56
N THR A 311 -28.77 0.55 15.66
CA THR A 311 -29.27 -0.84 15.78
C THR A 311 -28.22 -1.91 15.47
N VAL A 312 -27.16 -1.57 14.73
CA VAL A 312 -26.06 -2.49 14.38
C VAL A 312 -24.85 -2.34 15.30
N LEU A 313 -24.83 -1.32 16.16
CA LEU A 313 -23.77 -1.15 17.13
C LEU A 313 -23.81 -2.27 18.18
N PRO A 314 -22.65 -2.86 18.52
CA PRO A 314 -22.60 -3.90 19.54
C PRO A 314 -22.94 -3.33 20.91
N ALA A 315 -23.60 -4.14 21.75
CA ALA A 315 -23.87 -3.76 23.14
C ALA A 315 -22.54 -3.47 23.88
N PRO A 316 -22.52 -2.50 24.82
CA PRO A 316 -21.36 -2.28 25.65
C PRO A 316 -21.06 -3.52 26.51
N ALA A 317 -19.79 -3.71 26.87
CA ALA A 317 -19.38 -4.81 27.74
C ALA A 317 -20.13 -4.77 29.09
N PRO A 318 -20.42 -5.92 29.72
CA PRO A 318 -21.12 -5.96 31.01
C PRO A 318 -20.48 -5.02 32.04
N GLY A 319 -21.29 -4.14 32.65
CA GLY A 319 -20.82 -3.17 33.65
C GLY A 319 -20.27 -1.85 33.09
N THR A 320 -20.23 -1.69 31.76
CA THR A 320 -19.86 -0.42 31.11
C THR A 320 -21.10 0.29 30.55
N GLN A 321 -21.07 1.63 30.52
CA GLN A 321 -22.07 2.43 29.82
C GLN A 321 -21.42 3.12 28.62
N ARG A 322 -22.11 3.10 27.49
CA ARG A 322 -21.74 3.86 26.29
C ARG A 322 -22.82 4.88 26.01
N LEU A 323 -22.44 6.15 25.95
CA LEU A 323 -23.34 7.21 25.52
C LEU A 323 -23.44 7.19 23.99
N VAL A 324 -24.66 7.00 23.48
CA VAL A 324 -24.95 7.13 22.06
C VAL A 324 -25.58 8.50 21.83
N VAL A 325 -24.93 9.32 21.00
CA VAL A 325 -25.42 10.63 20.57
C VAL A 325 -25.98 10.48 19.17
N LEU A 326 -27.29 10.71 19.02
CA LEU A 326 -27.98 10.61 17.75
C LEU A 326 -27.80 11.89 16.92
N ALA A 327 -27.30 11.73 15.69
CA ALA A 327 -27.05 12.80 14.73
C ALA A 327 -28.22 13.00 13.75
N ASP A 328 -29.33 12.27 13.90
CA ASP A 328 -30.56 12.47 13.12
C ASP A 328 -31.06 13.92 13.28
N GLY A 329 -31.18 14.66 12.18
CA GLY A 329 -31.57 16.07 12.21
C GLY A 329 -30.51 17.02 12.77
N LEU A 330 -29.24 16.59 12.87
CA LEU A 330 -28.11 17.42 13.34
C LEU A 330 -28.00 18.73 12.55
N LEU A 331 -28.02 18.61 11.22
CA LEU A 331 -27.85 19.75 10.31
C LEU A 331 -29.04 20.72 10.37
N ASP A 332 -30.27 20.19 10.45
CA ASP A 332 -31.49 21.00 10.55
C ASP A 332 -31.76 21.55 11.96
N GLY A 333 -30.91 21.20 12.94
CA GLY A 333 -31.07 21.63 14.34
C GLY A 333 -32.26 20.99 15.06
N THR A 334 -32.83 19.93 14.49
CA THR A 334 -34.00 19.22 15.04
C THR A 334 -33.64 17.97 15.85
N ALA A 335 -32.36 17.60 15.87
CA ALA A 335 -31.84 16.54 16.73
C ALA A 335 -32.23 16.78 18.20
N PRO A 336 -33.04 15.91 18.84
CA PRO A 336 -33.64 16.19 20.15
C PRO A 336 -32.63 16.54 21.25
N ASP A 337 -31.48 15.86 21.27
CA ASP A 337 -30.43 16.08 22.28
C ASP A 337 -29.55 17.31 22.00
N LEU A 338 -29.66 17.88 20.79
CA LEU A 338 -28.80 18.96 20.31
C LEU A 338 -29.57 20.26 20.05
N CYS A 339 -30.90 20.17 19.90
CA CYS A 339 -31.78 21.32 19.71
C CYS A 339 -31.62 22.31 20.87
N GLY A 340 -31.53 23.60 20.53
CA GLY A 340 -31.36 24.69 21.49
C GLY A 340 -29.96 24.81 22.11
N ARG A 341 -29.00 23.95 21.75
CA ARG A 341 -27.60 24.14 22.15
C ARG A 341 -26.98 25.35 21.42
N PRO A 342 -25.94 25.98 22.00
CA PRO A 342 -25.28 27.11 21.34
C PRO A 342 -24.72 26.73 19.98
N GLU A 343 -24.88 27.63 19.01
CA GLU A 343 -24.33 27.50 17.66
C GLU A 343 -22.96 28.16 17.50
N THR A 344 -22.47 28.80 18.57
CA THR A 344 -21.17 29.48 18.63
C THR A 344 -20.04 28.49 18.86
N ASP A 345 -18.88 28.76 18.25
CA ASP A 345 -17.69 27.93 18.44
C ASP A 345 -17.35 27.83 19.95
N PRO A 346 -17.08 26.62 20.47
CA PRO A 346 -16.90 26.42 21.90
C PRO A 346 -15.51 26.88 22.41
N GLY A 347 -14.65 27.43 21.55
CA GLY A 347 -13.25 27.81 21.84
C GLY A 347 -12.30 26.60 21.86
N PRO A 348 -10.97 26.77 21.82
CA PRO A 348 -10.04 25.65 21.75
C PRO A 348 -9.90 24.91 23.09
N THR A 349 -9.85 23.58 23.05
CA THR A 349 -9.49 22.70 24.19
C THR A 349 -8.31 21.80 23.89
N ALA A 350 -8.11 21.44 22.62
CA ALA A 350 -6.99 20.63 22.13
C ALA A 350 -5.94 21.51 21.41
N GLY A 351 -4.70 21.02 21.39
CA GLY A 351 -3.57 21.59 20.68
C GLY A 351 -3.05 20.69 19.54
N PRO A 352 -2.00 21.13 18.82
CA PRO A 352 -1.50 20.45 17.62
C PRO A 352 -0.90 19.05 17.87
N ASP A 353 -0.56 18.70 19.12
CA ASP A 353 -0.04 17.38 19.50
C ASP A 353 -1.11 16.38 19.97
N ASP A 354 -2.31 16.87 20.23
CA ASP A 354 -3.43 16.03 20.65
C ASP A 354 -3.96 15.21 19.46
N LEU A 355 -4.64 14.11 19.79
CA LEU A 355 -5.21 13.23 18.79
C LEU A 355 -6.35 13.92 18.01
N CYS A 356 -6.34 13.77 16.68
CA CYS A 356 -7.44 14.22 15.82
C CYS A 356 -8.30 13.05 15.33
N TYR A 357 -7.69 11.90 15.05
CA TYR A 357 -8.41 10.67 14.74
C TYR A 357 -7.62 9.42 15.09
N VAL A 358 -8.34 8.31 15.19
CA VAL A 358 -7.76 6.97 15.29
C VAL A 358 -8.35 6.09 14.19
N ILE A 359 -7.53 5.76 13.19
CA ILE A 359 -7.94 4.86 12.10
C ILE A 359 -7.36 3.47 12.36
N HIS A 360 -8.19 2.46 12.13
CA HIS A 360 -7.77 1.07 12.26
C HIS A 360 -7.24 0.56 10.91
N THR A 361 -6.08 -0.10 10.95
CA THR A 361 -5.57 -0.87 9.81
C THR A 361 -5.62 -2.37 10.13
N SER A 362 -5.53 -3.19 9.09
CA SER A 362 -5.41 -4.65 9.26
C SER A 362 -4.14 -4.98 10.07
N GLY A 363 -4.20 -6.05 10.86
CA GLY A 363 -3.11 -6.44 11.76
C GLY A 363 -2.66 -7.89 11.59
N SER A 364 -1.35 -8.08 11.44
CA SER A 364 -0.70 -9.40 11.29
C SER A 364 -1.02 -10.40 12.41
N THR A 365 -1.44 -9.93 13.59
CA THR A 365 -1.86 -10.77 14.73
C THR A 365 -3.33 -11.18 14.70
N GLY A 366 -4.10 -10.84 13.66
CA GLY A 366 -5.53 -11.14 13.58
C GLY A 366 -6.48 -10.06 14.09
N LEU A 367 -5.96 -8.96 14.65
CA LEU A 367 -6.75 -7.88 15.22
C LEU A 367 -6.41 -6.54 14.55
N PRO A 368 -7.40 -5.65 14.34
CA PRO A 368 -7.16 -4.34 13.77
C PRO A 368 -6.25 -3.51 14.67
N LYS A 369 -5.30 -2.78 14.07
CA LYS A 369 -4.33 -1.92 14.76
C LYS A 369 -4.84 -0.47 14.79
N PRO A 370 -5.19 0.10 15.96
CA PRO A 370 -5.59 1.50 16.07
C PRO A 370 -4.38 2.42 15.97
N ILE A 371 -4.31 3.26 14.92
CA ILE A 371 -3.21 4.21 14.71
C ILE A 371 -3.65 5.59 15.18
N ALA A 372 -2.92 6.18 16.12
CA ALA A 372 -3.27 7.43 16.78
C ALA A 372 -2.59 8.63 16.11
N LEU A 373 -3.37 9.44 15.36
CA LEU A 373 -2.87 10.57 14.57
C LEU A 373 -3.04 11.90 15.30
N ARG A 374 -2.07 12.78 15.12
CA ARG A 374 -2.04 14.12 15.73
C ARG A 374 -2.49 15.17 14.73
N HIS A 375 -3.06 16.25 15.24
CA HIS A 375 -3.46 17.40 14.42
C HIS A 375 -2.35 17.93 13.51
N ARG A 376 -1.14 18.16 14.05
CA ARG A 376 -0.01 18.75 13.31
C ARG A 376 0.34 18.04 12.01
N GLY A 377 0.37 16.70 12.04
CA GLY A 377 0.82 15.89 10.91
C GLY A 377 -0.17 15.97 9.76
N VAL A 378 -1.45 15.89 10.11
CA VAL A 378 -2.55 16.00 9.15
C VAL A 378 -2.65 17.42 8.59
N VAL A 379 -2.60 18.45 9.44
CA VAL A 379 -2.63 19.85 8.99
C VAL A 379 -1.47 20.17 8.06
N ASN A 380 -0.25 19.71 8.40
CA ASN A 380 0.91 19.85 7.53
C ASN A 380 0.68 19.20 6.14
N ASN A 381 0.18 17.97 6.12
CA ASN A 381 -0.10 17.23 4.88
C ASN A 381 -1.10 17.97 3.98
N LEU A 382 -2.25 18.37 4.54
CA LEU A 382 -3.32 19.02 3.80
C LEU A 382 -2.88 20.42 3.30
N ALA A 383 -2.16 21.17 4.12
CA ALA A 383 -1.68 22.50 3.76
C ALA A 383 -0.63 22.47 2.63
N ASP A 384 0.29 21.49 2.62
CA ASP A 384 1.26 21.32 1.52
C ASP A 384 0.54 21.06 0.19
N LEU A 385 -0.38 20.09 0.16
CA LEU A 385 -1.15 19.78 -1.06
C LEU A 385 -1.96 20.97 -1.56
N ASN A 386 -2.71 21.62 -0.65
CA ASN A 386 -3.55 22.75 -1.01
C ASN A 386 -2.71 23.94 -1.54
N SER A 387 -1.58 24.24 -0.88
CA SER A 387 -0.66 25.30 -1.31
C SER A 387 -0.02 24.98 -2.68
N ARG A 388 0.50 23.77 -2.84
CA ARG A 388 1.24 23.33 -4.04
C ARG A 388 0.37 23.29 -5.30
N TYR A 389 -0.91 22.97 -5.15
CA TYR A 389 -1.85 22.81 -6.27
C TYR A 389 -2.93 23.89 -6.32
N SER A 390 -2.74 24.98 -5.56
CA SER A 390 -3.63 26.13 -5.49
C SER A 390 -5.10 25.73 -5.30
N VAL A 391 -5.35 24.78 -4.39
CA VAL A 391 -6.70 24.34 -4.06
C VAL A 391 -7.38 25.45 -3.25
N GLY A 392 -8.60 25.80 -3.62
CA GLY A 392 -9.28 26.96 -3.05
C GLY A 392 -10.81 26.93 -3.19
N PRO A 393 -11.48 28.07 -2.99
CA PRO A 393 -12.94 28.16 -2.96
C PRO A 393 -13.70 27.77 -4.23
N SER A 394 -13.00 27.72 -5.38
CA SER A 394 -13.57 27.25 -6.64
C SER A 394 -13.51 25.74 -6.79
N ASP A 395 -12.81 25.03 -5.90
CA ASP A 395 -12.57 23.60 -6.05
C ASP A 395 -13.62 22.74 -5.39
N ARG A 396 -13.89 21.62 -6.06
CA ARG A 396 -14.95 20.68 -5.69
C ARG A 396 -14.40 19.27 -5.83
N VAL A 397 -14.55 18.46 -4.79
CA VAL A 397 -14.07 17.07 -4.76
C VAL A 397 -15.24 16.12 -4.65
N LEU A 398 -15.22 15.03 -5.41
CA LEU A 398 -16.17 13.93 -5.23
C LEU A 398 -15.68 13.01 -4.10
N ALA A 399 -16.48 12.84 -3.05
CA ALA A 399 -16.10 12.02 -1.88
C ALA A 399 -16.43 10.54 -2.10
N LEU A 400 -15.42 9.74 -2.46
CA LEU A 400 -15.57 8.31 -2.79
C LEU A 400 -14.95 7.38 -1.75
N SER A 401 -14.02 7.87 -0.93
CA SER A 401 -13.30 7.06 0.05
C SER A 401 -14.19 6.68 1.23
N SER A 402 -14.06 5.46 1.77
CA SER A 402 -14.77 5.14 3.03
C SER A 402 -14.19 5.99 4.17
N PRO A 403 -15.03 6.50 5.10
CA PRO A 403 -14.56 7.28 6.26
C PRO A 403 -13.58 6.51 7.16
N SER A 404 -13.54 5.18 7.05
CA SER A 404 -12.60 4.31 7.76
C SER A 404 -11.19 4.30 7.14
N PHE A 405 -10.98 4.95 6.00
CA PHE A 405 -9.67 5.15 5.38
C PHE A 405 -9.27 6.61 5.42
N ASP A 406 -7.97 6.83 5.61
CA ASP A 406 -7.35 8.13 5.79
C ASP A 406 -7.38 9.01 4.52
N MET A 407 -7.55 8.42 3.32
CA MET A 407 -7.82 9.20 2.10
C MET A 407 -9.07 10.09 2.20
N SER A 408 -10.11 9.66 2.94
CA SER A 408 -11.33 10.45 3.15
C SER A 408 -11.08 11.75 3.91
N VAL A 409 -9.98 11.85 4.65
CA VAL A 409 -9.60 13.04 5.41
C VAL A 409 -9.34 14.21 4.45
N TYR A 410 -8.70 13.97 3.31
CA TYR A 410 -8.53 15.02 2.31
C TYR A 410 -9.87 15.42 1.68
N GLU A 411 -10.71 14.44 1.32
CA GLU A 411 -12.00 14.68 0.68
C GLU A 411 -12.94 15.54 1.54
N PHE A 412 -12.95 15.36 2.86
CA PHE A 412 -13.84 16.10 3.76
C PHE A 412 -13.18 17.31 4.42
N LEU A 413 -11.95 17.17 4.93
CA LEU A 413 -11.28 18.20 5.72
C LEU A 413 -10.21 18.95 4.93
N GLY A 414 -9.54 18.28 3.97
CA GLY A 414 -8.55 18.91 3.08
C GLY A 414 -9.16 19.96 2.17
N ILE A 415 -10.19 19.58 1.41
CA ILE A 415 -10.87 20.50 0.48
C ILE A 415 -11.55 21.66 1.22
N THR A 416 -12.13 21.40 2.39
CA THR A 416 -12.88 22.42 3.13
C THR A 416 -11.98 23.35 3.93
N ALA A 417 -10.80 22.88 4.36
CA ALA A 417 -9.76 23.76 4.90
C ALA A 417 -9.26 24.78 3.85
N ALA A 418 -9.31 24.44 2.56
CA ALA A 418 -9.02 25.37 1.46
C ALA A 418 -10.23 26.25 1.05
N GLY A 419 -11.39 26.07 1.69
CA GLY A 419 -12.61 26.79 1.38
C GLY A 419 -13.41 26.25 0.20
N GLY A 420 -13.03 25.09 -0.36
CA GLY A 420 -13.72 24.40 -1.45
C GLY A 420 -15.00 23.66 -1.01
N THR A 421 -15.53 22.79 -1.86
CA THR A 421 -16.80 22.09 -1.62
C THR A 421 -16.65 20.56 -1.75
N VAL A 422 -17.26 19.82 -0.83
CA VAL A 422 -17.41 18.36 -0.93
C VAL A 422 -18.67 18.04 -1.74
N VAL A 423 -18.59 17.15 -2.72
CA VAL A 423 -19.75 16.57 -3.41
C VAL A 423 -19.87 15.12 -2.96
N VAL A 424 -20.99 14.78 -2.30
CA VAL A 424 -21.19 13.45 -1.70
C VAL A 424 -22.21 12.67 -2.53
N PRO A 425 -21.83 11.52 -3.11
CA PRO A 425 -22.78 10.63 -3.76
C PRO A 425 -23.84 10.11 -2.78
N GLU A 426 -25.08 9.99 -3.23
CA GLU A 426 -26.15 9.29 -2.51
C GLU A 426 -25.74 7.84 -2.17
N ALA A 427 -26.04 7.40 -0.95
CA ALA A 427 -25.53 6.13 -0.41
C ALA A 427 -25.88 4.90 -1.27
N ASP A 428 -27.10 4.84 -1.80
CA ASP A 428 -27.60 3.74 -2.62
C ASP A 428 -27.11 3.75 -4.08
N ARG A 429 -26.42 4.83 -4.48
CA ARG A 429 -25.75 5.03 -5.77
C ARG A 429 -24.26 5.31 -5.62
N ALA A 430 -23.71 5.14 -4.41
CA ALA A 430 -22.30 5.43 -4.14
C ALA A 430 -21.33 4.52 -4.90
N LYS A 431 -21.82 3.41 -5.47
CA LYS A 431 -21.09 2.45 -6.33
C LYS A 431 -21.65 2.41 -7.75
N ASP A 432 -22.10 3.55 -8.27
CA ASP A 432 -22.62 3.72 -9.64
C ASP A 432 -21.70 4.68 -10.41
N VAL A 433 -20.91 4.14 -11.34
CA VAL A 433 -19.92 4.90 -12.11
C VAL A 433 -20.59 5.92 -13.04
N ALA A 434 -21.76 5.58 -13.60
CA ALA A 434 -22.51 6.51 -14.46
C ALA A 434 -23.06 7.68 -13.64
N TYR A 435 -23.49 7.41 -12.40
CA TYR A 435 -23.86 8.48 -11.47
C TYR A 435 -22.67 9.36 -11.07
N TRP A 436 -21.48 8.78 -10.87
CA TRP A 436 -20.29 9.60 -10.62
C TRP A 436 -20.03 10.55 -11.78
N ALA A 437 -20.07 10.07 -13.03
CA ALA A 437 -19.95 10.92 -14.22
C ALA A 437 -21.01 12.03 -14.25
N GLN A 438 -22.27 11.70 -13.92
CA GLN A 438 -23.34 12.69 -13.79
C GLN A 438 -23.03 13.76 -12.72
N LEU A 439 -22.51 13.37 -11.56
CA LEU A 439 -22.13 14.31 -10.50
C LEU A 439 -20.97 15.21 -10.93
N PHE A 440 -19.99 14.67 -11.65
CA PHE A 440 -18.88 15.43 -12.21
C PHE A 440 -19.35 16.58 -13.10
N GLU A 441 -20.28 16.29 -14.01
CA GLU A 441 -20.85 17.27 -14.92
C GLU A 441 -21.78 18.26 -14.19
N SER A 442 -22.74 17.76 -13.40
CA SER A 442 -23.76 18.59 -12.75
C SER A 442 -23.24 19.49 -11.64
N HIS A 443 -22.11 19.14 -11.04
CA HIS A 443 -21.51 19.88 -9.92
C HIS A 443 -20.13 20.44 -10.24
N ASP A 444 -19.71 20.51 -11.51
CA ASP A 444 -18.41 21.04 -11.94
C ASP A 444 -17.24 20.53 -11.06
N VAL A 445 -17.14 19.21 -10.85
CA VAL A 445 -16.10 18.64 -9.96
C VAL A 445 -14.70 18.89 -10.56
N THR A 446 -13.79 19.44 -9.76
CA THR A 446 -12.46 19.89 -10.21
C THR A 446 -11.31 19.04 -9.67
N VAL A 447 -11.54 18.30 -8.58
CA VAL A 447 -10.54 17.49 -7.88
C VAL A 447 -11.02 16.04 -7.79
N TRP A 448 -10.15 15.12 -8.16
CA TRP A 448 -10.30 13.69 -7.92
C TRP A 448 -9.25 13.22 -6.92
N ASN A 449 -9.66 12.49 -5.88
CA ASN A 449 -8.76 11.93 -4.86
C ASN A 449 -9.19 10.50 -4.53
N SER A 450 -8.44 9.48 -4.96
CA SER A 450 -8.79 8.08 -4.67
C SER A 450 -7.65 7.09 -4.90
N ALA A 451 -7.96 5.81 -4.73
CA ALA A 451 -7.17 4.72 -5.29
C ALA A 451 -7.25 4.68 -6.83
N PRO A 452 -6.22 4.22 -7.55
CA PRO A 452 -6.19 4.22 -9.02
C PRO A 452 -7.34 3.46 -9.68
N ALA A 453 -7.77 2.34 -9.07
CA ALA A 453 -8.82 1.49 -9.63
C ALA A 453 -10.15 2.22 -9.85
N LEU A 454 -10.51 3.16 -8.96
CA LEU A 454 -11.77 3.92 -9.11
C LEU A 454 -11.70 4.93 -10.26
N LEU A 455 -10.53 5.57 -10.45
CA LEU A 455 -10.34 6.48 -11.58
C LEU A 455 -10.31 5.72 -12.91
N GLU A 456 -9.69 4.54 -12.93
CA GLU A 456 -9.67 3.69 -14.12
C GLU A 456 -11.08 3.27 -14.53
N LEU A 457 -11.92 2.87 -13.58
CA LEU A 457 -13.32 2.52 -13.84
C LEU A 457 -14.11 3.66 -14.50
N VAL A 458 -14.02 4.88 -13.96
CA VAL A 458 -14.72 6.02 -14.56
C VAL A 458 -14.11 6.41 -15.90
N THR A 459 -12.79 6.28 -16.07
CA THR A 459 -12.10 6.55 -17.34
C THR A 459 -12.58 5.59 -18.43
N GLU A 460 -12.62 4.28 -18.14
CA GLU A 460 -13.15 3.25 -19.05
C GLU A 460 -14.61 3.53 -19.43
N HIS A 461 -15.43 3.87 -18.44
CA HIS A 461 -16.84 4.21 -18.68
C HIS A 461 -16.98 5.38 -19.65
N LEU A 462 -16.23 6.46 -19.44
CA LEU A 462 -16.33 7.68 -20.23
C LEU A 462 -15.75 7.53 -21.64
N GLU A 463 -14.66 6.76 -21.79
CA GLU A 463 -14.13 6.36 -23.10
C GLU A 463 -15.18 5.59 -23.91
N HIS A 464 -15.92 4.69 -23.26
CA HIS A 464 -16.96 3.90 -23.92
C HIS A 464 -18.19 4.74 -24.30
N THR A 465 -18.64 5.66 -23.42
CA THR A 465 -19.82 6.49 -23.69
C THR A 465 -19.51 7.74 -24.53
N GLY A 466 -18.23 8.09 -24.73
CA GLY A 466 -17.82 9.34 -25.38
C GLY A 466 -18.22 10.59 -24.60
N SER A 467 -18.33 10.50 -23.28
CA SER A 467 -18.82 11.59 -22.42
C SER A 467 -17.69 12.53 -22.02
N ALA A 468 -17.98 13.83 -21.97
CA ALA A 468 -17.05 14.87 -21.55
C ALA A 468 -17.16 15.24 -20.05
N ALA A 469 -17.70 14.35 -19.22
CA ALA A 469 -17.98 14.62 -17.80
C ALA A 469 -16.78 15.15 -17.00
N LEU A 470 -15.54 14.78 -17.36
CA LEU A 470 -14.32 15.24 -16.68
C LEU A 470 -13.79 16.58 -17.20
N ALA A 471 -14.51 17.32 -18.04
CA ALA A 471 -14.02 18.56 -18.66
C ALA A 471 -13.57 19.63 -17.65
N ARG A 472 -14.11 19.62 -16.42
CA ARG A 472 -13.74 20.54 -15.32
C ARG A 472 -12.62 20.03 -14.42
N LEU A 473 -12.27 18.75 -14.53
CA LEU A 473 -11.26 18.11 -13.71
C LEU A 473 -9.89 18.76 -14.00
N ARG A 474 -9.29 19.37 -12.98
CA ARG A 474 -7.99 20.03 -13.08
C ARG A 474 -6.90 19.35 -12.24
N LEU A 475 -7.28 18.56 -11.25
CA LEU A 475 -6.36 17.91 -10.33
C LEU A 475 -6.80 16.49 -10.03
N VAL A 476 -5.92 15.53 -10.32
CA VAL A 476 -6.05 14.13 -9.94
C VAL A 476 -4.96 13.83 -8.92
N MET A 477 -5.34 13.28 -7.78
CA MET A 477 -4.46 12.78 -6.74
C MET A 477 -4.75 11.31 -6.53
N LEU A 478 -3.76 10.46 -6.79
CA LEU A 478 -3.89 9.02 -6.63
C LEU A 478 -2.91 8.50 -5.61
N GLY A 479 -3.37 7.63 -4.73
CA GLY A 479 -2.54 6.98 -3.73
C GLY A 479 -3.11 5.63 -3.33
N GLY A 480 -2.42 4.94 -2.43
CA GLY A 480 -2.91 3.69 -1.84
C GLY A 480 -2.72 2.44 -2.70
N ASP A 481 -2.35 2.52 -3.98
CA ASP A 481 -1.98 1.35 -4.80
C ASP A 481 -1.01 1.75 -5.92
N TRP A 482 -0.53 0.75 -6.67
CA TRP A 482 0.21 0.96 -7.91
C TRP A 482 -0.63 1.72 -8.93
N VAL A 483 -0.02 2.71 -9.58
CA VAL A 483 -0.65 3.53 -10.61
C VAL A 483 -0.25 3.00 -11.99
N PRO A 484 -1.20 2.58 -12.84
CA PRO A 484 -0.88 2.14 -14.19
C PRO A 484 -0.24 3.26 -15.01
N VAL A 485 0.82 2.93 -15.76
CA VAL A 485 1.59 3.91 -16.55
C VAL A 485 0.73 4.59 -17.63
N SER A 486 -0.26 3.87 -18.18
CA SER A 486 -1.16 4.37 -19.21
C SER A 486 -2.27 5.29 -18.69
N LEU A 487 -2.60 5.23 -17.40
CA LEU A 487 -3.75 5.92 -16.82
C LEU A 487 -3.66 7.46 -16.95
N PRO A 488 -2.51 8.12 -16.66
CA PRO A 488 -2.40 9.57 -16.82
C PRO A 488 -2.75 10.06 -18.23
N ASP A 489 -2.27 9.37 -19.27
CA ASP A 489 -2.47 9.81 -20.65
C ASP A 489 -3.91 9.57 -21.12
N ARG A 490 -4.54 8.47 -20.68
CA ARG A 490 -5.97 8.22 -20.89
C ARG A 490 -6.84 9.32 -20.27
N VAL A 491 -6.55 9.69 -19.02
CA VAL A 491 -7.29 10.76 -18.33
C VAL A 491 -7.05 12.12 -19.00
N ARG A 492 -5.82 12.43 -19.45
CA ARG A 492 -5.52 13.66 -20.21
C ARG A 492 -6.25 13.72 -21.54
N ALA A 493 -6.52 12.58 -22.18
CA ALA A 493 -7.34 12.56 -23.41
C ALA A 493 -8.79 13.04 -23.13
N LEU A 494 -9.32 12.77 -21.93
CA LEU A 494 -10.64 13.23 -21.49
C LEU A 494 -10.61 14.65 -20.86
N ALA A 495 -9.52 15.01 -20.20
CA ALA A 495 -9.31 16.27 -19.50
C ALA A 495 -7.89 16.84 -19.76
N PRO A 496 -7.66 17.53 -20.90
CA PRO A 496 -6.30 17.91 -21.34
C PRO A 496 -5.51 18.80 -20.37
N GLY A 497 -6.18 19.55 -19.51
CA GLY A 497 -5.55 20.46 -18.54
C GLY A 497 -5.28 19.85 -17.16
N VAL A 498 -5.55 18.56 -16.96
CA VAL A 498 -5.46 17.92 -15.65
C VAL A 498 -4.00 17.75 -15.20
N ARG A 499 -3.71 18.18 -13.98
CA ARG A 499 -2.48 17.82 -13.27
C ARG A 499 -2.68 16.48 -12.58
N PHE A 500 -1.73 15.58 -12.76
CA PHE A 500 -1.84 14.20 -12.28
C PHE A 500 -0.74 13.93 -11.25
N ILE A 501 -1.14 13.71 -10.01
CA ILE A 501 -0.26 13.60 -8.85
C ILE A 501 -0.37 12.20 -8.27
N VAL A 502 0.76 11.52 -8.13
CA VAL A 502 0.87 10.23 -7.46
C VAL A 502 1.43 10.43 -6.06
N LEU A 503 0.73 9.91 -5.06
CA LEU A 503 0.99 10.10 -3.65
C LEU A 503 1.37 8.77 -3.00
N GLY A 504 2.53 8.76 -2.33
CA GLY A 504 3.02 7.64 -1.54
C GLY A 504 2.89 7.94 -0.05
N GLY A 505 2.61 6.93 0.77
CA GLY A 505 2.46 7.13 2.20
C GLY A 505 1.88 5.93 2.93
N ALA A 506 1.69 6.13 4.23
CA ALA A 506 1.07 5.19 5.14
C ALA A 506 0.22 5.95 6.16
N THR A 507 -0.78 5.26 6.74
CA THR A 507 -1.62 5.83 7.79
C THR A 507 -0.80 6.29 9.00
N GLU A 508 0.27 5.57 9.33
CA GLU A 508 1.23 5.92 10.38
C GLU A 508 2.04 7.20 10.11
N ALA A 509 1.91 7.79 8.92
CA ALA A 509 2.60 9.01 8.49
C ALA A 509 1.66 10.09 7.94
N SER A 510 0.40 10.13 8.42
CA SER A 510 -0.61 11.16 8.08
C SER A 510 -0.97 11.19 6.59
N ILE A 511 -1.55 10.09 6.09
CA ILE A 511 -2.10 9.92 4.74
C ILE A 511 -1.01 9.80 3.66
N HIS A 512 -0.25 10.87 3.42
CA HIS A 512 0.75 10.94 2.35
C HIS A 512 2.09 11.49 2.87
N SER A 513 3.19 10.99 2.34
CA SER A 513 4.55 11.38 2.72
C SER A 513 5.45 11.68 1.54
N THR A 514 5.13 11.17 0.36
CA THR A 514 5.85 11.46 -0.88
C THR A 514 4.87 11.82 -1.99
N LEU A 515 5.32 12.62 -2.95
CA LEU A 515 4.54 12.95 -4.13
C LEU A 515 5.39 12.98 -5.40
N TYR A 516 4.78 12.55 -6.50
CA TYR A 516 5.29 12.67 -7.87
C TYR A 516 4.25 13.36 -8.74
N GLU A 517 4.61 14.49 -9.33
CA GLU A 517 3.80 15.09 -10.38
C GLU A 517 4.16 14.47 -11.72
N VAL A 518 3.19 13.81 -12.34
CA VAL A 518 3.39 13.15 -13.62
C VAL A 518 3.46 14.22 -14.71
N VAL A 519 4.65 14.42 -15.27
CA VAL A 519 4.85 15.25 -16.46
C VAL A 519 5.02 14.38 -17.70
N GLU A 520 5.68 13.24 -17.54
CA GLU A 520 5.92 12.25 -18.58
C GLU A 520 5.65 10.83 -18.06
N THR A 521 5.35 9.93 -18.97
CA THR A 521 5.16 8.49 -18.75
C THR A 521 6.21 7.75 -19.58
N ASP A 522 6.78 6.69 -19.01
CA ASP A 522 7.70 5.80 -19.73
C ASP A 522 7.07 4.39 -19.75
N PRO A 523 6.75 3.84 -20.93
CA PRO A 523 6.18 2.51 -21.06
C PRO A 523 7.06 1.39 -20.47
N ALA A 524 8.35 1.63 -20.22
CA ALA A 524 9.25 0.68 -19.57
C ALA A 524 9.08 0.65 -18.04
N TRP A 525 8.36 1.60 -17.43
CA TRP A 525 8.08 1.58 -16.00
C TRP A 525 7.04 0.52 -15.66
N THR A 526 7.22 -0.16 -14.54
CA THR A 526 6.20 -1.09 -14.00
C THR A 526 5.01 -0.32 -13.43
N SER A 527 5.25 0.89 -12.91
CA SER A 527 4.23 1.80 -12.40
C SER A 527 4.78 3.23 -12.34
N ILE A 528 3.89 4.22 -12.23
CA ILE A 528 4.30 5.60 -11.99
C ILE A 528 5.06 5.71 -10.64
N PRO A 529 6.20 6.43 -10.59
CA PRO A 529 6.95 6.65 -9.35
C PRO A 529 6.16 7.41 -8.27
N TYR A 530 6.64 7.33 -7.03
CA TYR A 530 6.03 7.99 -5.86
C TYR A 530 6.81 9.24 -5.40
N GLY A 531 7.88 9.58 -6.12
CA GLY A 531 8.43 10.94 -6.14
C GLY A 531 9.27 11.30 -4.92
N ARG A 532 9.09 12.51 -4.39
CA ARG A 532 9.94 13.08 -3.35
C ARG A 532 9.17 13.31 -2.05
N PRO A 533 9.85 13.41 -0.90
CA PRO A 533 9.20 13.72 0.36
C PRO A 533 8.42 15.04 0.30
N MET A 534 7.26 15.05 0.96
CA MET A 534 6.41 16.23 1.13
C MET A 534 7.00 17.23 2.13
N ALA A 535 6.41 18.42 2.21
CA ALA A 535 6.84 19.46 3.13
C ALA A 535 6.91 18.96 4.59
N ASN A 536 7.98 19.29 5.29
CA ASN A 536 8.31 18.88 6.66
C ASN A 536 8.34 17.36 6.89
N GLN A 537 8.40 16.56 5.82
CA GLN A 537 8.53 15.11 5.85
C GLN A 537 9.82 14.69 5.18
N ARG A 538 10.35 13.54 5.59
CA ARG A 538 11.60 12.98 5.09
C ARG A 538 11.42 11.50 4.77
N ALA A 539 12.20 11.01 3.83
CA ALA A 539 12.26 9.60 3.47
C ALA A 539 13.70 9.12 3.47
N TYR A 540 13.91 7.91 4.00
CA TYR A 540 15.19 7.23 4.00
C TYR A 540 15.01 5.83 3.45
N VAL A 541 15.93 5.40 2.60
CA VAL A 541 15.98 4.02 2.10
C VAL A 541 17.17 3.36 2.77
N LEU A 542 16.89 2.42 3.66
CA LEU A 542 17.87 1.82 4.57
C LEU A 542 18.00 0.31 4.32
N ASP A 543 19.18 -0.24 4.57
CA ASP A 543 19.39 -1.68 4.62
C ASP A 543 18.96 -2.29 5.97
N ASP A 544 19.13 -3.60 6.12
CA ASP A 544 18.78 -4.33 7.34
C ASP A 544 19.62 -3.93 8.58
N ALA A 545 20.76 -3.27 8.36
CA ALA A 545 21.60 -2.73 9.43
C ALA A 545 21.28 -1.26 9.75
N GLY A 546 20.23 -0.71 9.14
CA GLY A 546 19.83 0.69 9.30
C GLY A 546 20.78 1.68 8.64
N GLN A 547 21.61 1.24 7.69
CA GLN A 547 22.50 2.11 6.92
C GLN A 547 21.80 2.63 5.66
N PRO A 548 22.01 3.90 5.27
CA PRO A 548 21.49 4.41 4.01
C PRO A 548 22.09 3.65 2.83
N VAL A 549 21.28 3.37 1.81
CA VAL A 549 21.73 2.70 0.59
C VAL A 549 21.99 3.69 -0.55
N PRO A 550 22.92 3.39 -1.49
CA PRO A 550 23.17 4.26 -2.63
C PRO A 550 21.97 4.38 -3.58
N PRO A 551 21.87 5.47 -4.36
CA PRO A 551 20.90 5.56 -5.44
C PRO A 551 21.01 4.39 -6.44
N GLY A 552 19.86 3.80 -6.77
CA GLY A 552 19.70 2.59 -7.58
C GLY A 552 19.60 1.29 -6.77
N VAL A 553 19.98 1.30 -5.49
CA VAL A 553 19.94 0.11 -4.63
C VAL A 553 18.61 0.02 -3.89
N ALA A 554 18.02 -1.17 -3.88
CA ALA A 554 16.83 -1.45 -3.11
C ALA A 554 17.14 -1.49 -1.60
N GLY A 555 16.28 -0.86 -0.81
CA GLY A 555 16.28 -0.96 0.64
C GLY A 555 14.86 -0.77 1.19
N GLU A 556 14.73 -0.83 2.51
CA GLU A 556 13.46 -0.61 3.19
C GLU A 556 13.20 0.90 3.36
N LEU A 557 12.02 1.34 2.95
CA LEU A 557 11.57 2.71 3.09
C LEU A 557 11.23 3.02 4.55
N HIS A 558 11.75 4.14 5.02
CA HIS A 558 11.47 4.72 6.33
C HIS A 558 11.03 6.17 6.14
N LEU A 559 10.02 6.58 6.91
CA LEU A 559 9.44 7.93 6.86
C LEU A 559 9.73 8.68 8.14
N ALA A 560 9.94 9.99 8.07
CA ALA A 560 10.21 10.84 9.23
C ALA A 560 9.58 12.23 9.08
N GLY A 561 9.62 13.01 10.17
CA GLY A 561 9.15 14.39 10.21
C GLY A 561 7.73 14.57 10.77
N THR A 562 7.12 15.71 10.48
CA THR A 562 5.89 16.20 11.14
C THR A 562 4.68 15.28 10.92
N GLY A 563 4.66 14.51 9.82
CA GLY A 563 3.58 13.60 9.48
C GLY A 563 3.47 12.35 10.35
N LEU A 564 4.47 12.01 11.18
CA LEU A 564 4.42 10.78 11.95
C LEU A 564 3.29 10.74 12.99
N ALA A 565 2.61 9.59 13.04
CA ALA A 565 1.64 9.27 14.07
C ALA A 565 2.29 9.26 15.46
N ARG A 566 1.45 9.40 16.50
CA ARG A 566 1.89 9.18 17.88
C ARG A 566 2.38 7.73 18.04
N GLY A 567 1.66 6.78 17.44
CA GLY A 567 1.97 5.35 17.47
C GLY A 567 0.68 4.53 17.37
N TYR A 568 0.76 3.27 17.78
CA TYR A 568 -0.40 2.40 17.92
C TYR A 568 -0.99 2.53 19.32
N LEU A 569 -2.28 2.82 19.43
CA LEU A 569 -2.96 3.06 20.70
C LEU A 569 -2.90 1.80 21.59
N ASP A 570 -2.47 1.97 22.84
CA ASP A 570 -2.32 0.89 23.83
C ASP A 570 -1.48 -0.31 23.36
N ARG A 571 -0.54 -0.07 22.43
CA ARG A 571 0.40 -1.08 21.90
C ARG A 571 1.85 -0.54 21.90
N PRO A 572 2.48 -0.35 23.08
CA PRO A 572 3.82 0.22 23.19
C PRO A 572 4.90 -0.63 22.51
N GLU A 573 4.80 -1.96 22.58
CA GLU A 573 5.76 -2.88 21.96
C GLU A 573 5.75 -2.75 20.43
N LEU A 574 4.56 -2.82 19.82
CA LEU A 574 4.41 -2.62 18.37
C LEU A 574 4.83 -1.20 17.94
N THR A 575 4.56 -0.21 18.79
CA THR A 575 5.00 1.17 18.54
C THR A 575 6.53 1.25 18.55
N ALA A 576 7.22 0.65 19.53
CA ALA A 576 8.68 0.64 19.56
C ALA A 576 9.29 -0.17 18.41
N GLU A 577 8.62 -1.22 17.95
CA GLU A 577 9.06 -2.03 16.80
C GLU A 577 9.00 -1.26 15.47
N ARG A 578 7.99 -0.37 15.30
CA ARG A 578 7.74 0.33 14.03
C ARG A 578 8.14 1.79 14.02
N PHE A 579 8.21 2.43 15.19
CA PHE A 579 8.63 3.82 15.35
C PHE A 579 9.98 3.85 16.07
N LEU A 580 11.04 3.98 15.28
CA LEU A 580 12.42 3.84 15.72
C LEU A 580 13.03 5.22 16.02
N GLU A 581 13.87 5.31 17.05
CA GLU A 581 14.83 6.40 17.17
C GLU A 581 16.07 6.02 16.34
N TRP A 582 16.41 6.84 15.35
CA TRP A 582 17.49 6.55 14.40
C TRP A 582 18.45 7.72 14.30
N SER A 583 19.73 7.41 14.18
CA SER A 583 20.77 8.39 13.92
C SER A 583 21.81 7.87 12.96
N TYR A 584 22.31 8.75 12.11
CA TYR A 584 23.42 8.50 11.21
C TYR A 584 24.26 9.78 11.09
N GLY A 585 25.50 9.73 11.58
CA GLY A 585 26.34 10.93 11.71
C GLY A 585 25.64 11.98 12.59
N GLU A 586 25.49 13.20 12.05
CA GLU A 586 24.81 14.32 12.72
C GLU A 586 23.28 14.31 12.54
N VAL A 587 22.74 13.43 11.71
CA VAL A 587 21.29 13.34 11.46
C VAL A 587 20.69 12.43 12.53
N SER A 588 19.65 12.93 13.20
CA SER A 588 18.85 12.16 14.16
C SER A 588 17.37 12.40 13.87
N ASP A 589 16.61 11.31 13.78
CA ASP A 589 15.19 11.35 13.46
C ASP A 589 14.44 10.20 14.15
N ARG A 590 13.16 10.44 14.45
CA ARG A 590 12.21 9.36 14.68
C ARG A 590 11.72 8.86 13.33
N LEU A 591 11.85 7.56 13.08
CA LEU A 591 11.45 6.91 11.83
C LEU A 591 10.20 6.07 12.03
N TYR A 592 9.29 6.08 11.06
CA TYR A 592 8.33 5.01 10.86
C TYR A 592 8.85 4.03 9.80
N ARG A 593 8.96 2.76 10.18
CA ARG A 593 9.38 1.65 9.32
C ARG A 593 8.18 1.15 8.51
N THR A 594 8.16 1.40 7.19
CA THR A 594 6.96 1.17 6.39
C THR A 594 6.76 -0.29 5.98
N GLY A 595 7.85 -1.07 5.92
CA GLY A 595 7.87 -2.41 5.32
C GLY A 595 7.82 -2.43 3.79
N ASP A 596 7.83 -1.27 3.14
CA ASP A 596 7.93 -1.17 1.68
C ASP A 596 9.40 -1.25 1.24
N LEU A 597 9.65 -1.95 0.13
CA LEU A 597 10.92 -1.89 -0.56
C LEU A 597 10.89 -0.72 -1.54
N ALA A 598 11.94 0.08 -1.53
CA ALA A 598 12.08 1.24 -2.39
C ALA A 598 13.52 1.41 -2.84
N ARG A 599 13.73 2.27 -3.83
CA ARG A 599 15.05 2.79 -4.18
C ARG A 599 14.96 4.24 -4.61
N TRP A 600 16.05 4.97 -4.41
CA TRP A 600 16.23 6.27 -5.03
C TRP A 600 16.68 6.11 -6.47
N ARG A 601 16.05 6.80 -7.41
CA ARG A 601 16.64 7.07 -8.72
C ARG A 601 17.81 8.06 -8.59
N PRO A 602 18.73 8.14 -9.58
CA PRO A 602 19.83 9.09 -9.56
C PRO A 602 19.41 10.56 -9.49
N ASP A 603 18.20 10.88 -9.96
CA ASP A 603 17.60 12.21 -9.89
C ASP A 603 16.99 12.52 -8.51
N GLY A 604 16.84 11.54 -7.62
CA GLY A 604 16.21 11.70 -6.31
C GLY A 604 14.69 11.50 -6.32
N VAL A 605 14.16 10.80 -7.32
CA VAL A 605 12.77 10.29 -7.31
C VAL A 605 12.74 8.90 -6.66
N LEU A 606 11.80 8.67 -5.72
CA LEU A 606 11.56 7.37 -5.11
C LEU A 606 10.72 6.48 -6.03
N GLU A 607 11.22 5.27 -6.22
CA GLU A 607 10.49 4.16 -6.80
C GLU A 607 10.16 3.17 -5.68
N LEU A 608 8.89 2.79 -5.55
CA LEU A 608 8.51 1.62 -4.77
C LEU A 608 8.76 0.37 -5.62
N LEU A 609 9.15 -0.72 -4.97
CA LEU A 609 9.50 -2.00 -5.60
C LEU A 609 8.60 -3.14 -5.12
N GLY A 610 7.81 -2.91 -4.07
CA GLY A 610 6.95 -3.90 -3.45
C GLY A 610 7.04 -3.85 -1.93
N ARG A 611 6.72 -4.96 -1.27
CA ARG A 611 6.77 -5.08 0.18
C ARG A 611 7.75 -6.15 0.61
N LYS A 612 8.40 -5.89 1.75
CA LYS A 612 9.30 -6.83 2.42
C LYS A 612 8.52 -7.88 3.23
N ASP A 613 7.32 -7.54 3.67
CA ASP A 613 6.41 -8.41 4.40
C ASP A 613 5.29 -8.97 3.48
N PHE A 614 4.37 -9.76 4.06
CA PHE A 614 3.25 -10.38 3.34
C PHE A 614 2.02 -9.48 3.26
N GLN A 615 2.14 -8.19 3.59
CA GLN A 615 1.04 -7.28 3.44
C GLN A 615 0.81 -6.98 1.96
N VAL A 616 -0.46 -6.83 1.59
CA VAL A 616 -0.84 -6.53 0.21
C VAL A 616 -1.75 -5.30 0.18
N LYS A 617 -1.71 -4.58 -0.94
CA LYS A 617 -2.70 -3.56 -1.26
C LYS A 617 -3.62 -4.13 -2.33
N LEU A 618 -4.92 -4.10 -2.07
CA LEU A 618 -5.97 -4.63 -2.93
C LEU A 618 -6.93 -3.48 -3.27
N HIS A 619 -6.83 -2.94 -4.49
CA HIS A 619 -7.63 -1.81 -4.95
C HIS A 619 -7.53 -0.58 -4.02
N GLY A 620 -6.33 -0.30 -3.51
CA GLY A 620 -6.09 0.77 -2.54
C GLY A 620 -6.29 0.40 -1.07
N LEU A 621 -6.77 -0.81 -0.77
CA LEU A 621 -7.09 -1.25 0.59
C LEU A 621 -5.92 -2.07 1.17
N ARG A 622 -5.46 -1.68 2.36
CA ARG A 622 -4.37 -2.37 3.07
C ARG A 622 -4.88 -3.67 3.73
N VAL A 623 -4.35 -4.80 3.29
CA VAL A 623 -4.74 -6.14 3.77
C VAL A 623 -3.53 -6.89 4.33
N GLU A 624 -3.59 -7.26 5.60
CA GLU A 624 -2.67 -8.21 6.22
C GLU A 624 -3.17 -9.63 5.99
N LEU A 625 -2.45 -10.42 5.17
CA LEU A 625 -2.85 -11.80 4.87
C LEU A 625 -2.94 -12.66 6.14
N GLY A 626 -2.03 -12.42 7.10
CA GLY A 626 -2.03 -13.10 8.40
C GLY A 626 -3.32 -12.91 9.21
N GLU A 627 -4.04 -11.79 9.02
CA GLU A 627 -5.33 -11.57 9.68
C GLU A 627 -6.40 -12.54 9.18
N ILE A 628 -6.44 -12.72 7.87
CA ILE A 628 -7.37 -13.65 7.20
C ILE A 628 -7.02 -15.09 7.57
N GLU A 629 -5.72 -15.43 7.55
CA GLU A 629 -5.22 -16.74 7.97
C GLU A 629 -5.60 -17.06 9.42
N ALA A 630 -5.52 -16.09 10.33
CA ALA A 630 -5.90 -16.28 11.73
C ALA A 630 -7.40 -16.55 11.89
N VAL A 631 -8.26 -15.84 11.16
CA VAL A 631 -9.71 -16.09 11.17
C VAL A 631 -10.04 -17.43 10.53
N LEU A 632 -9.40 -17.82 9.42
CA LEU A 632 -9.59 -19.15 8.82
C LEU A 632 -9.23 -20.27 9.82
N ARG A 633 -8.10 -20.15 10.53
CA ARG A 633 -7.68 -21.11 11.57
C ARG A 633 -8.60 -21.13 12.79
N ALA A 634 -9.42 -20.10 13.01
CA ALA A 634 -10.41 -20.10 14.08
C ALA A 634 -11.64 -20.97 13.77
N HIS A 635 -11.81 -21.41 12.51
CA HIS A 635 -12.87 -22.34 12.14
C HIS A 635 -12.57 -23.75 12.69
N PRO A 636 -13.51 -24.44 13.40
CA PRO A 636 -13.22 -25.70 14.09
C PRO A 636 -12.71 -26.85 13.21
N ALA A 637 -13.04 -26.83 11.91
CA ALA A 637 -12.62 -27.85 10.96
C ALA A 637 -11.26 -27.57 10.31
N VAL A 638 -10.66 -26.39 10.51
CA VAL A 638 -9.43 -25.96 9.83
C VAL A 638 -8.22 -26.13 10.76
N ARG A 639 -7.25 -26.93 10.32
CA ARG A 639 -5.99 -27.18 11.02
C ARG A 639 -4.94 -26.13 10.69
N GLU A 640 -4.78 -25.83 9.41
CA GLU A 640 -3.79 -24.86 8.89
C GLU A 640 -4.46 -23.99 7.83
N ALA A 641 -4.01 -22.73 7.74
CA ALA A 641 -4.48 -21.83 6.70
C ALA A 641 -3.38 -20.88 6.25
N VAL A 642 -3.32 -20.64 4.94
CA VAL A 642 -2.44 -19.69 4.28
C VAL A 642 -3.26 -18.89 3.29
N VAL A 643 -3.03 -17.58 3.20
CA VAL A 643 -3.66 -16.74 2.19
C VAL A 643 -2.58 -16.19 1.26
N THR A 644 -2.89 -16.16 -0.03
CA THR A 644 -2.02 -15.61 -1.08
C THR A 644 -2.79 -14.57 -1.89
N ALA A 645 -2.12 -13.49 -2.27
CA ALA A 645 -2.62 -12.60 -3.32
C ALA A 645 -2.12 -13.07 -4.67
N ARG A 646 -3.01 -13.14 -5.66
CA ARG A 646 -2.70 -13.45 -7.06
C ARG A 646 -3.01 -12.27 -7.92
N GLU A 647 -2.38 -12.21 -9.08
CA GLU A 647 -2.64 -11.21 -10.10
C GLU A 647 -2.90 -11.96 -11.40
N ASP A 648 -4.12 -11.81 -11.93
CA ASP A 648 -4.51 -12.36 -13.23
C ASP A 648 -4.72 -11.21 -14.21
N ALA A 649 -4.35 -11.39 -15.47
CA ALA A 649 -4.48 -10.34 -16.49
C ALA A 649 -5.92 -9.82 -16.67
N ALA A 650 -6.93 -10.67 -16.45
CA ALA A 650 -8.34 -10.28 -16.56
C ALA A 650 -8.94 -9.73 -15.25
N ARG A 651 -8.62 -10.36 -14.11
CA ARG A 651 -9.22 -10.03 -12.80
C ARG A 651 -8.46 -8.97 -12.02
N GLY A 652 -7.22 -8.70 -12.40
CA GLY A 652 -6.28 -7.96 -11.57
C GLY A 652 -5.91 -8.74 -10.30
N ARG A 653 -5.43 -7.99 -9.30
CA ARG A 653 -5.01 -8.57 -8.03
C ARG A 653 -6.22 -9.00 -7.19
N HIS A 654 -6.21 -10.20 -6.62
CA HIS A 654 -7.27 -10.74 -5.76
C HIS A 654 -6.72 -11.75 -4.73
N LEU A 655 -7.54 -12.18 -3.76
CA LEU A 655 -7.13 -13.05 -2.65
C LEU A 655 -7.63 -14.49 -2.84
N VAL A 656 -6.77 -15.47 -2.52
CA VAL A 656 -7.09 -16.90 -2.47
C VAL A 656 -6.70 -17.46 -1.10
N GLY A 657 -7.64 -18.11 -0.43
CA GLY A 657 -7.40 -18.85 0.81
C GLY A 657 -7.06 -20.31 0.54
N HIS A 658 -6.13 -20.86 1.29
CA HIS A 658 -5.75 -22.27 1.27
C HIS A 658 -5.91 -22.81 2.68
N ALA A 659 -6.74 -23.83 2.86
CA ALA A 659 -7.06 -24.41 4.15
C ALA A 659 -6.75 -25.91 4.15
N VAL A 660 -6.20 -26.42 5.24
CA VAL A 660 -6.07 -27.86 5.47
C VAL A 660 -7.01 -28.26 6.60
N ALA A 661 -7.81 -29.29 6.37
CA ALA A 661 -8.79 -29.74 7.35
C ALA A 661 -8.18 -30.58 8.47
N HIS A 662 -8.81 -30.58 9.65
CA HIS A 662 -8.59 -31.63 10.65
C HIS A 662 -9.09 -32.99 10.12
N PRO A 663 -8.58 -34.13 10.63
CA PRO A 663 -9.11 -35.44 10.28
C PRO A 663 -10.63 -35.53 10.51
N GLY A 664 -11.39 -35.82 9.46
CA GLY A 664 -12.85 -35.81 9.46
C GLY A 664 -13.44 -35.31 8.13
N PRO A 665 -14.74 -34.98 8.07
CA PRO A 665 -15.34 -34.37 6.89
C PRO A 665 -14.69 -33.01 6.60
N ALA A 666 -14.18 -32.82 5.38
CA ALA A 666 -13.63 -31.55 4.95
C ALA A 666 -14.72 -30.46 4.94
N PRO A 667 -14.42 -29.24 5.45
CA PRO A 667 -15.36 -28.12 5.35
C PRO A 667 -15.57 -27.75 3.88
N ARG A 668 -16.78 -27.29 3.54
CA ARG A 668 -17.01 -26.79 2.18
C ARG A 668 -16.38 -25.39 2.01
N PRO A 669 -15.83 -25.05 0.83
CA PRO A 669 -15.33 -23.70 0.56
C PRO A 669 -16.30 -22.57 0.94
N ASP A 670 -17.60 -22.73 0.65
CA ASP A 670 -18.63 -21.74 0.98
C ASP A 670 -18.84 -21.58 2.49
N GLU A 671 -18.70 -22.66 3.27
CA GLU A 671 -18.79 -22.61 4.74
C GLU A 671 -17.62 -21.79 5.31
N LEU A 672 -16.41 -21.97 4.77
CA LEU A 672 -15.22 -21.22 5.17
C LEU A 672 -15.33 -19.73 4.80
N ARG A 673 -15.83 -19.42 3.59
CA ARG A 673 -16.09 -18.03 3.18
C ARG A 673 -17.16 -17.37 4.06
N ALA A 674 -18.24 -18.09 4.37
CA ALA A 674 -19.28 -17.60 5.27
C ALA A 674 -18.76 -17.40 6.71
N HIS A 675 -17.81 -18.21 7.17
CA HIS A 675 -17.13 -17.99 8.45
C HIS A 675 -16.30 -16.70 8.44
N LEU A 676 -15.49 -16.48 7.40
CA LEU A 676 -14.68 -15.27 7.26
C LEU A 676 -15.54 -14.01 7.22
N ALA A 677 -16.64 -14.02 6.46
CA ALA A 677 -17.55 -12.88 6.31
C ALA A 677 -18.21 -12.43 7.63
N LYS A 678 -18.20 -13.26 8.68
CA LYS A 678 -18.73 -12.88 10.01
C LYS A 678 -17.77 -12.03 10.83
N ALA A 679 -16.47 -12.09 10.52
CA ALA A 679 -15.42 -11.45 11.32
C ALA A 679 -14.62 -10.40 10.54
N LEU A 680 -14.54 -10.54 9.22
CA LEU A 680 -13.73 -9.70 8.35
C LEU A 680 -14.59 -8.76 7.49
N PRO A 681 -14.11 -7.55 7.19
CA PRO A 681 -14.68 -6.73 6.13
C PRO A 681 -14.75 -7.48 4.79
N ALA A 682 -15.75 -7.16 3.96
CA ALA A 682 -15.99 -7.87 2.70
C ALA A 682 -14.77 -7.92 1.77
N TYR A 683 -13.97 -6.85 1.71
CA TYR A 683 -12.76 -6.78 0.86
C TYR A 683 -11.61 -7.67 1.34
N MET A 684 -11.66 -8.19 2.57
CA MET A 684 -10.66 -9.12 3.11
C MET A 684 -11.08 -10.59 2.95
N VAL A 685 -12.32 -10.86 2.54
CA VAL A 685 -12.79 -12.23 2.32
C VAL A 685 -12.24 -12.71 0.96
N PRO A 686 -11.46 -13.80 0.91
CA PRO A 686 -10.94 -14.34 -0.35
C PRO A 686 -12.07 -14.68 -1.34
N ALA A 687 -11.80 -14.45 -2.62
CA ALA A 687 -12.71 -14.79 -3.70
C ALA A 687 -12.98 -16.31 -3.71
N SER A 688 -11.93 -17.11 -3.47
CA SER A 688 -12.01 -18.56 -3.33
C SER A 688 -11.22 -19.06 -2.11
N VAL A 689 -11.67 -20.20 -1.57
CA VAL A 689 -10.96 -20.95 -0.52
C VAL A 689 -10.80 -22.39 -0.99
N LEU A 690 -9.56 -22.84 -1.14
CA LEU A 690 -9.21 -24.20 -1.55
C LEU A 690 -8.91 -25.03 -0.32
N VAL A 691 -9.54 -26.20 -0.24
CA VAL A 691 -9.26 -27.18 0.81
C VAL A 691 -8.25 -28.19 0.27
N LEU A 692 -7.05 -28.19 0.85
CA LEU A 692 -5.94 -29.03 0.46
C LEU A 692 -5.76 -30.17 1.47
N ASP A 693 -5.21 -31.30 1.01
CA ASP A 693 -4.81 -32.40 1.90
C ASP A 693 -3.64 -31.97 2.80
N GLU A 694 -2.69 -31.22 2.25
CA GLU A 694 -1.54 -30.65 2.94
C GLU A 694 -1.06 -29.35 2.27
N LEU A 695 -0.34 -28.50 3.02
CA LEU A 695 0.32 -27.34 2.45
C LEU A 695 1.61 -27.76 1.74
N PRO A 696 1.89 -27.28 0.51
CA PRO A 696 3.13 -27.61 -0.18
C PRO A 696 4.30 -26.99 0.58
N LEU A 697 5.32 -27.80 0.80
CA LEU A 697 6.57 -27.39 1.43
C LEU A 697 7.69 -27.44 0.39
N ASN A 698 8.64 -26.51 0.50
CA ASN A 698 9.85 -26.53 -0.30
C ASN A 698 10.82 -27.61 0.19
N VAL A 699 11.94 -27.79 -0.51
CA VAL A 699 12.98 -28.78 -0.18
C VAL A 699 13.56 -28.68 1.24
N ASN A 700 13.32 -27.55 1.93
CA ASN A 700 13.77 -27.29 3.30
C ASN A 700 12.64 -27.44 4.34
N GLY A 701 11.47 -27.97 3.95
CA GLY A 701 10.32 -28.16 4.84
C GLY A 701 9.62 -26.87 5.25
N LYS A 702 9.92 -25.74 4.60
CA LYS A 702 9.19 -24.47 4.79
C LYS A 702 8.05 -24.37 3.78
N LEU A 703 7.01 -23.62 4.11
CA LEU A 703 5.89 -23.34 3.21
C LEU A 703 6.35 -22.81 1.84
N ASP A 704 5.95 -23.48 0.78
CA ASP A 704 6.19 -23.05 -0.60
C ASP A 704 5.00 -22.20 -1.09
N ARG A 705 5.06 -20.89 -0.81
CA ARG A 705 4.03 -19.93 -1.24
C ARG A 705 3.96 -19.80 -2.76
N LYS A 706 5.04 -20.10 -3.50
CA LYS A 706 5.03 -20.07 -4.97
C LYS A 706 4.26 -21.27 -5.52
N ALA A 707 4.49 -22.45 -4.96
CA ALA A 707 3.70 -23.63 -5.26
C ALA A 707 2.22 -23.40 -4.89
N LEU A 708 1.92 -22.85 -3.71
CA LEU A 708 0.55 -22.48 -3.34
C LEU A 708 -0.09 -21.50 -4.33
N GLY A 709 0.65 -20.46 -4.75
CA GLY A 709 0.18 -19.49 -5.73
C GLY A 709 -0.15 -20.13 -7.09
N ALA A 710 0.54 -21.22 -7.44
CA ALA A 710 0.30 -21.99 -8.66
C ALA A 710 -0.81 -23.06 -8.51
N LEU A 711 -1.05 -23.57 -7.29
CA LEU A 711 -2.14 -24.52 -6.98
C LEU A 711 -3.52 -23.88 -7.01
N ALA A 712 -3.56 -22.54 -6.96
CA ALA A 712 -4.81 -21.82 -7.01
C ALA A 712 -5.49 -22.05 -8.37
N VAL A 713 -6.62 -22.75 -8.33
CA VAL A 713 -7.50 -23.09 -9.46
C VAL A 713 -7.41 -22.02 -10.55
N THR A 714 -6.77 -22.37 -11.67
CA THR A 714 -7.20 -21.82 -12.95
C THR A 714 -8.65 -22.26 -13.12
N PRO A 715 -9.59 -21.37 -13.48
CA PRO A 715 -10.92 -21.78 -13.92
C PRO A 715 -10.89 -22.86 -15.03
N ASP A 716 -9.72 -23.09 -15.63
CA ASP A 716 -9.44 -24.05 -16.70
C ASP A 716 -9.23 -25.51 -16.28
N GLU A 717 -9.20 -25.88 -14.99
CA GLU A 717 -9.37 -27.30 -14.64
C GLU A 717 -10.86 -27.56 -14.43
N PRO A 718 -11.53 -28.34 -15.32
CA PRO A 718 -12.92 -28.70 -15.13
C PRO A 718 -13.04 -29.45 -13.82
N GLY A 719 -13.48 -28.72 -12.78
CA GLY A 719 -13.94 -29.31 -11.54
C GLY A 719 -14.94 -30.39 -11.89
N SER A 720 -14.79 -31.54 -11.24
CA SER A 720 -15.61 -32.75 -11.36
C SER A 720 -17.07 -32.56 -10.92
N GLY A 721 -17.72 -31.48 -11.37
CA GLY A 721 -19.14 -31.21 -11.30
C GLY A 721 -19.81 -31.49 -12.65
N PRO A 722 -21.16 -31.65 -12.67
CA PRO A 722 -21.89 -31.83 -13.92
C PRO A 722 -21.65 -30.65 -14.86
N ALA A 723 -21.48 -30.94 -16.17
CA ALA A 723 -21.27 -29.93 -17.20
C ALA A 723 -22.35 -28.83 -17.10
N ALA A 724 -21.92 -27.59 -16.87
CA ALA A 724 -22.83 -26.46 -16.74
C ALA A 724 -23.64 -26.28 -18.03
N GLU A 725 -24.95 -26.12 -17.92
CA GLU A 725 -25.84 -25.91 -19.05
C GLU A 725 -25.48 -24.57 -19.74
N ALA A 726 -25.41 -24.56 -21.07
CA ALA A 726 -24.99 -23.37 -21.83
C ALA A 726 -25.96 -22.19 -21.63
N PRO A 727 -25.48 -20.94 -21.65
CA PRO A 727 -26.32 -19.74 -21.68
C PRO A 727 -27.39 -19.83 -22.77
N ALA A 728 -28.63 -19.47 -22.43
CA ALA A 728 -29.78 -19.56 -23.32
C ALA A 728 -30.47 -18.20 -23.51
N GLY A 729 -30.38 -17.66 -24.73
CA GLY A 729 -31.03 -16.41 -25.12
C GLY A 729 -30.15 -15.18 -24.91
N ALA A 730 -30.55 -14.08 -25.54
CA ALA A 730 -29.68 -12.91 -25.74
C ALA A 730 -29.12 -12.30 -24.44
N TRP A 731 -29.91 -12.27 -23.35
CA TRP A 731 -29.41 -11.77 -22.07
C TRP A 731 -28.38 -12.70 -21.42
N GLU A 732 -28.66 -14.02 -21.37
CA GLU A 732 -27.73 -14.97 -20.78
C GLU A 732 -26.40 -15.00 -21.57
N GLU A 733 -26.47 -14.98 -22.91
CA GLU A 733 -25.30 -14.95 -23.80
C GLU A 733 -24.46 -13.66 -23.63
N TYR A 734 -25.12 -12.51 -23.53
CA TYR A 734 -24.44 -11.24 -23.32
C TYR A 734 -23.78 -11.17 -21.94
N ILE A 735 -24.50 -11.56 -20.88
CA ILE A 735 -23.94 -11.59 -19.51
C ILE A 735 -22.76 -12.55 -19.45
N ALA A 736 -22.88 -13.75 -20.03
CA ALA A 736 -21.81 -14.72 -20.07
C ALA A 736 -20.57 -14.17 -20.79
N THR A 737 -20.74 -13.46 -21.91
CA THR A 737 -19.63 -12.80 -22.64
C THR A 737 -18.96 -11.74 -21.78
N VAL A 738 -19.74 -10.87 -21.14
CA VAL A 738 -19.20 -9.83 -20.24
C VAL A 738 -18.43 -10.45 -19.07
N TRP A 739 -18.95 -11.54 -18.49
CA TRP A 739 -18.27 -12.25 -17.40
C TRP A 739 -17.01 -12.96 -17.88
N GLN A 740 -17.00 -13.56 -19.07
CA GLN A 740 -15.80 -14.15 -19.66
C GLN A 740 -14.69 -13.11 -19.81
N ASP A 741 -15.02 -11.92 -20.31
CA ASP A 741 -14.04 -10.85 -20.49
C ASP A 741 -13.51 -10.30 -19.16
N ILE A 742 -14.40 -10.09 -18.17
CA ILE A 742 -14.03 -9.50 -16.88
C ILE A 742 -13.33 -10.53 -15.98
N LEU A 743 -13.76 -11.78 -16.00
CA LEU A 743 -13.23 -12.83 -15.15
C LEU A 743 -12.13 -13.65 -15.85
N GLY A 744 -11.87 -13.44 -17.14
CA GLY A 744 -10.85 -14.18 -17.90
C GLY A 744 -11.10 -15.68 -17.95
N THR A 745 -12.36 -16.11 -17.96
CA THR A 745 -12.75 -17.53 -17.98
C THR A 745 -13.06 -17.97 -19.41
N ALA A 746 -12.62 -19.16 -19.81
CA ALA A 746 -12.86 -19.68 -21.17
C ALA A 746 -14.34 -19.95 -21.47
N SER A 747 -15.13 -20.33 -20.46
CA SER A 747 -16.58 -20.57 -20.59
C SER A 747 -17.31 -20.19 -19.32
N VAL A 748 -18.56 -19.74 -19.48
CA VAL A 748 -19.48 -19.42 -18.37
C VAL A 748 -20.81 -20.10 -18.68
N GLY A 749 -21.23 -21.01 -17.82
CA GLY A 749 -22.53 -21.67 -17.85
C GLY A 749 -23.63 -20.81 -17.24
N ARG A 750 -24.88 -21.14 -17.53
CA ARG A 750 -26.02 -20.32 -17.11
C ARG A 750 -26.30 -20.32 -15.61
N ASP A 751 -25.88 -21.37 -14.91
CA ASP A 751 -26.04 -21.50 -13.45
C ASP A 751 -24.75 -21.18 -12.69
N ASP A 752 -23.69 -20.78 -13.39
CA ASP A 752 -22.45 -20.39 -12.75
C ASP A 752 -22.67 -19.12 -11.92
N ASP A 753 -22.15 -19.15 -10.69
CA ASP A 753 -22.19 -18.04 -9.76
C ASP A 753 -20.99 -17.11 -9.98
N PHE A 754 -21.25 -15.81 -10.11
CA PHE A 754 -20.23 -14.78 -10.37
C PHE A 754 -19.07 -14.83 -9.38
N PHE A 755 -19.38 -15.00 -8.09
CA PHE A 755 -18.39 -15.00 -7.02
C PHE A 755 -17.70 -16.36 -6.91
N ALA A 756 -18.40 -17.46 -7.22
CA ALA A 756 -17.79 -18.79 -7.30
C ALA A 756 -16.80 -18.88 -8.46
N LEU A 757 -17.07 -18.20 -9.57
CA LEU A 757 -16.13 -18.03 -10.68
C LEU A 757 -14.94 -17.12 -10.30
N GLY A 758 -14.93 -16.53 -9.11
CA GLY A 758 -13.84 -15.69 -8.59
C GLY A 758 -14.04 -14.19 -8.82
N GLY A 759 -15.27 -13.75 -9.08
CA GLY A 759 -15.62 -12.33 -9.04
C GLY A 759 -15.49 -11.74 -7.63
N ASP A 760 -15.14 -10.46 -7.58
CA ASP A 760 -15.03 -9.66 -6.37
C ASP A 760 -15.81 -8.34 -6.52
N SER A 761 -15.59 -7.40 -5.58
CA SER A 761 -16.29 -6.11 -5.62
C SER A 761 -15.88 -5.23 -6.81
N MET A 762 -14.63 -5.33 -7.27
CA MET A 762 -14.12 -4.53 -8.38
C MET A 762 -14.62 -5.08 -9.72
N SER A 763 -14.56 -6.40 -9.90
CA SER A 763 -15.11 -7.05 -11.09
C SER A 763 -16.64 -6.87 -11.15
N ALA A 764 -17.34 -6.90 -10.01
CA ALA A 764 -18.77 -6.57 -9.93
C ALA A 764 -19.06 -5.15 -10.44
N LEU A 765 -18.24 -4.17 -10.06
CA LEU A 765 -18.39 -2.80 -10.51
C LEU A 765 -18.12 -2.64 -12.01
N ARG A 766 -17.10 -3.34 -12.54
CA ARG A 766 -16.86 -3.44 -14.00
C ARG A 766 -18.06 -4.06 -14.72
N CYS A 767 -18.66 -5.12 -14.17
CA CYS A 767 -19.85 -5.77 -14.72
C CYS A 767 -21.04 -4.80 -14.79
N LEU A 768 -21.30 -4.06 -13.71
CA LEU A 768 -22.38 -3.06 -13.67
C LEU A 768 -22.18 -1.99 -14.75
N THR A 769 -20.95 -1.50 -14.90
CA THR A 769 -20.58 -0.51 -15.91
C THR A 769 -20.74 -1.04 -17.34
N ARG A 770 -20.30 -2.28 -17.62
CA ARG A 770 -20.38 -2.87 -18.98
C ARG A 770 -21.78 -3.32 -19.36
N ILE A 771 -22.50 -3.99 -18.46
CA ILE A 771 -23.87 -4.47 -18.72
C ILE A 771 -24.84 -3.29 -18.80
N GLY A 772 -24.66 -2.27 -17.96
CA GLY A 772 -25.51 -1.10 -17.91
C GLY A 772 -26.98 -1.44 -17.60
N ASN A 773 -27.92 -0.71 -18.22
CA ASN A 773 -29.36 -1.01 -18.20
C ASN A 773 -30.03 -0.94 -16.81
N GLY A 774 -29.60 -0.03 -15.94
CA GLY A 774 -30.23 0.17 -14.63
C GLY A 774 -29.94 -0.93 -13.61
N LEU A 775 -29.01 -1.85 -13.93
CA LEU A 775 -28.53 -2.84 -12.97
C LEU A 775 -27.88 -2.12 -11.78
N ARG A 776 -28.37 -2.41 -10.57
CA ARG A 776 -27.88 -1.78 -9.34
C ARG A 776 -26.85 -2.67 -8.65
N TRP A 777 -25.98 -2.05 -7.86
CA TRP A 777 -24.98 -2.77 -7.06
C TRP A 777 -25.52 -4.00 -6.32
N PRO A 778 -26.66 -3.96 -5.60
CA PRO A 778 -27.17 -5.12 -4.88
C PRO A 778 -27.68 -6.25 -5.77
N ASP A 779 -28.02 -5.97 -7.03
CA ASP A 779 -28.70 -6.93 -7.91
C ASP A 779 -27.79 -8.11 -8.25
N LEU A 780 -26.49 -7.87 -8.47
CA LEU A 780 -25.51 -8.92 -8.74
C LEU A 780 -25.32 -9.86 -7.53
N PHE A 781 -25.47 -9.34 -6.30
CA PHE A 781 -25.38 -10.16 -5.08
C PHE A 781 -26.66 -10.95 -4.82
N ARG A 782 -27.82 -10.41 -5.22
CA ARG A 782 -29.13 -11.07 -5.06
C ARG A 782 -29.38 -12.12 -6.14
N HIS A 783 -28.84 -11.89 -7.33
CA HIS A 783 -28.99 -12.74 -8.50
C HIS A 783 -27.61 -13.10 -9.06
N PRO A 784 -26.80 -13.85 -8.31
CA PRO A 784 -25.39 -14.05 -8.64
C PRO A 784 -25.15 -15.05 -9.76
N THR A 785 -26.18 -15.65 -10.35
CA THR A 785 -26.06 -16.56 -11.50
C THR A 785 -26.45 -15.87 -12.80
N VAL A 786 -25.87 -16.29 -13.93
CA VAL A 786 -26.21 -15.74 -15.26
C VAL A 786 -27.72 -15.80 -15.53
N ARG A 787 -28.34 -16.96 -15.29
CA ARG A 787 -29.79 -17.17 -15.44
C ARG A 787 -30.59 -16.25 -14.52
N GLY A 788 -30.18 -16.13 -13.25
CA GLY A 788 -30.85 -15.29 -12.26
C GLY A 788 -30.79 -13.82 -12.65
N LEU A 789 -29.62 -13.34 -13.07
CA LEU A 789 -29.39 -11.96 -13.47
C LEU A 789 -30.13 -11.61 -14.77
N ALA A 790 -30.11 -12.51 -15.76
CA ALA A 790 -30.86 -12.36 -17.02
C ALA A 790 -32.38 -12.25 -16.76
N ALA A 791 -32.90 -13.09 -15.86
CA ALA A 791 -34.31 -13.05 -15.49
C ALA A 791 -34.68 -11.72 -14.80
N HIS A 792 -33.81 -11.22 -13.92
CA HIS A 792 -33.99 -9.91 -13.27
C HIS A 792 -34.02 -8.76 -14.28
N LEU A 793 -33.05 -8.71 -15.20
CA LEU A 793 -33.00 -7.69 -16.25
C LEU A 793 -34.21 -7.74 -17.19
N THR A 794 -34.65 -8.95 -17.55
CA THR A 794 -35.84 -9.15 -18.36
C THR A 794 -37.10 -8.67 -17.63
N ALA A 795 -37.23 -9.00 -16.33
CA ALA A 795 -38.36 -8.57 -15.51
C ALA A 795 -38.38 -7.05 -15.27
N ALA A 796 -37.20 -6.41 -15.24
CA ALA A 796 -37.05 -4.96 -15.17
C ALA A 796 -37.37 -4.24 -16.50
N GLY A 797 -37.67 -4.98 -17.58
CA GLY A 797 -37.99 -4.43 -18.89
C GLY A 797 -36.78 -3.96 -19.69
N CYS A 798 -35.58 -4.39 -19.32
CA CYS A 798 -34.36 -4.04 -20.01
C CYS A 798 -34.19 -4.87 -21.30
N THR A 799 -33.60 -4.27 -22.33
CA THR A 799 -33.25 -4.95 -23.59
C THR A 799 -31.73 -5.19 -23.68
N PRO A 800 -31.28 -6.37 -24.12
CA PRO A 800 -29.86 -6.64 -24.29
C PRO A 800 -29.30 -5.74 -25.40
N PRO A 801 -28.06 -5.23 -25.27
CA PRO A 801 -27.43 -4.48 -26.35
C PRO A 801 -27.31 -5.37 -27.58
N SER A 802 -27.55 -4.78 -28.75
CA SER A 802 -27.31 -5.44 -30.04
C SER A 802 -25.82 -5.69 -30.21
N ALA A 803 -25.46 -6.95 -30.50
CA ALA A 803 -24.07 -7.38 -30.75
C ALA A 803 -23.35 -6.54 -31.80
#